data_AF-A0A6N2NAT5-F1
#
_entry.id   AF-A0A6N2NAT5-F1
#
_cell.length_a   1.000
_cell.length_b   1.000
_cell.length_c   1.000
_cell.angle_alpha   90.00
_cell.angle_beta   90.00
_cell.angle_gamma   90.00
#
_symmetry.space_group_name_H-M   'P 1'
#
loop_
_entity.id
_entity.type
_entity.pdbx_description
1 polymer ?
#
loop_
_entity_poly.entity_id
_entity_poly.type
_entity_poly.pdbx_seq_one_letter_code
_entity_poly.pdbx_strand_id
1 'polypeptide(L)'
;MERYEILKDIGSGNFGVAKLVREITTGELFAVKYIERGQKIDEHVQREIMNHRSLKHPNIIRFTEVLLTPTHLAIVMEYAAAGELFERICNAGRFSEDEARYYFQQLISGVSYCHSMQICHRDLKLENTLLDGSSAPRLKICDFGYSKSSVLHSQPKSAVGTPAYIAPEVLSRKEYDGKIADVWSCGVTLYVMLVGAYPFEDPDDPRNFRKTIQRILSVHYSIPDYVRVSKECKHLLSRIFVADPEKRISIPEIKTHSWFLKSFPVELMEEEDGSLQIDNTNGESQSIEEILAIIQEARKPAEGHKIGGHFFGGSMDLDEIDSDADIDDVETSGDFVCALESNDLYKIGAMVVSGLLVLLISCVDAQQFNIANPTTGCQKKLEIDDDQKLRAFFDKRISQEVSGDALGEEFNGYVFKIMGGCDKQGFPMKQGVLTPGRVRLLLHRGLQLCTSACLICTQCSLSGTPCFRGYGRRNGERRRKSVRGCIVSQDLSVLNLVIVKKGEKDLPGLTDVEKPRMRGPKRASKIRKLFNLSKEDDVRKYVNTYRRTFTTKSGKKVSKAPKIQRLVTPLTLQRKRARISDKKKRITKAKAEAAEYHKLLATRLKEQREHRSESLAKKRSRLSAASKPSVVA
;
A
#
# COMPACT_ATOMS: atom_id res chain seq x y z
N MET A 1 9.84 -29.68 -16.76
CA MET A 1 8.49 -29.10 -16.98
C MET A 1 7.96 -29.63 -18.31
N GLU A 2 7.76 -30.94 -18.42
CA GLU A 2 7.17 -31.57 -19.63
C GLU A 2 5.71 -31.98 -19.42
N ARG A 3 5.21 -31.89 -18.17
CA ARG A 3 3.84 -32.26 -17.76
C ARG A 3 2.86 -31.09 -17.73
N TYR A 4 3.36 -29.86 -17.59
CA TYR A 4 2.55 -28.65 -17.48
C TYR A 4 2.92 -27.63 -18.56
N GLU A 5 1.92 -27.18 -19.31
CA GLU A 5 2.01 -26.08 -20.26
C GLU A 5 1.66 -24.77 -19.55
N ILE A 6 2.52 -23.75 -19.64
CA ILE A 6 2.25 -22.43 -19.06
C ILE A 6 1.36 -21.64 -20.01
N LEU A 7 0.18 -21.24 -19.55
CA LEU A 7 -0.78 -20.49 -20.37
C LEU A 7 -0.65 -18.98 -20.20
N LYS A 8 -0.70 -18.49 -18.95
CA LYS A 8 -0.75 -17.05 -18.67
C LYS A 8 -0.30 -16.74 -17.23
N ASP A 9 0.25 -15.55 -17.02
CA ASP A 9 0.50 -15.02 -15.69
C ASP A 9 -0.81 -14.50 -15.06
N ILE A 10 -1.19 -15.03 -13.89
CA ILE A 10 -2.47 -14.73 -13.21
C ILE A 10 -2.30 -13.87 -11.95
N GLY A 11 -1.09 -13.68 -11.44
CA GLY A 11 -0.85 -12.78 -10.32
C GLY A 11 0.62 -12.55 -10.01
N SER A 12 0.93 -11.43 -9.35
CA SER A 12 2.28 -11.12 -8.87
C SER A 12 2.22 -10.62 -7.42
N GLY A 13 2.94 -11.28 -6.50
CA GLY A 13 3.00 -10.90 -5.09
C GLY A 13 4.43 -10.87 -4.54
N ASN A 14 4.59 -10.49 -3.26
CA ASN A 14 5.89 -10.38 -2.59
C ASN A 14 6.75 -11.65 -2.59
N PHE A 15 6.14 -12.82 -2.79
CA PHE A 15 6.80 -14.13 -2.75
C PHE A 15 6.92 -14.80 -4.13
N GLY A 16 6.50 -14.12 -5.21
CA GLY A 16 6.65 -14.61 -6.57
C GLY A 16 5.46 -14.38 -7.49
N VAL A 17 5.56 -14.90 -8.72
CA VAL A 17 4.55 -14.83 -9.77
C VAL A 17 3.70 -16.11 -9.74
N ALA A 18 2.38 -15.95 -9.77
CA ALA A 18 1.42 -17.04 -9.97
C ALA A 18 1.10 -17.17 -11.48
N LYS A 19 1.19 -18.38 -12.00
CA LYS A 19 0.92 -18.69 -13.41
C LYS A 19 -0.21 -19.71 -13.52
N LEU A 20 -1.11 -19.50 -14.46
CA LEU A 20 -2.06 -20.51 -14.91
C LEU A 20 -1.31 -21.50 -15.80
N VAL A 21 -1.42 -22.77 -15.46
CA VAL A 21 -0.86 -23.88 -16.22
C VAL A 21 -1.96 -24.85 -16.60
N ARG A 22 -1.73 -25.60 -17.67
CA ARG A 22 -2.55 -26.73 -18.09
C ARG A 22 -1.72 -27.99 -17.97
N GLU A 23 -2.24 -29.00 -17.30
CA GLU A 23 -1.63 -30.32 -17.33
C GLU A 23 -1.85 -30.94 -18.72
N ILE A 24 -0.78 -31.38 -19.37
CA ILE A 24 -0.81 -31.80 -20.79
C ILE A 24 -1.57 -33.11 -20.97
N THR A 25 -1.52 -34.01 -19.97
CA THR A 25 -2.17 -35.33 -20.02
C THR A 25 -3.67 -35.27 -19.79
N THR A 26 -4.12 -34.49 -18.81
CA THR A 26 -5.53 -34.39 -18.40
C THR A 26 -6.26 -33.22 -19.05
N GLY A 27 -5.52 -32.20 -19.50
CA GLY A 27 -6.09 -30.93 -19.97
C GLY A 27 -6.62 -30.04 -18.83
N GLU A 28 -6.49 -30.46 -17.57
CA GLU A 28 -6.97 -29.71 -16.41
C GLU A 28 -6.14 -28.45 -16.14
N LEU A 29 -6.79 -27.44 -15.58
CA LEU A 29 -6.18 -26.15 -15.27
C LEU A 29 -5.74 -26.09 -13.81
N PHE A 30 -4.52 -25.61 -13.59
CA PHE A 30 -3.94 -25.43 -12.26
C PHE A 30 -3.30 -24.06 -12.12
N ALA A 31 -3.19 -23.59 -10.89
CA ALA A 31 -2.40 -22.42 -10.54
C ALA A 31 -1.05 -22.87 -9.99
N VAL A 32 0.04 -22.29 -10.49
CA VAL A 32 1.41 -22.57 -10.02
C VAL A 32 2.03 -21.31 -9.47
N LYS A 33 2.42 -21.37 -8.20
CA LYS A 33 3.14 -20.29 -7.52
C LYS A 33 4.62 -20.62 -7.43
N TYR A 34 5.47 -19.73 -7.92
CA TYR A 34 6.93 -19.92 -7.91
C TYR A 34 7.59 -19.14 -6.77
N ILE A 35 8.43 -19.80 -5.97
CA ILE A 35 9.26 -19.21 -4.91
C ILE A 35 10.72 -19.42 -5.28
N GLU A 36 11.53 -18.37 -5.32
CA GLU A 36 12.97 -18.50 -5.63
C GLU A 36 13.68 -19.44 -4.64
N ARG A 37 14.57 -20.29 -5.18
CA ARG A 37 15.41 -21.18 -4.38
C ARG A 37 16.39 -20.41 -3.50
N GLY A 38 16.85 -21.05 -2.42
CA GLY A 38 17.82 -20.48 -1.49
C GLY A 38 17.21 -20.02 -0.17
N GLN A 39 17.73 -18.91 0.36
CA GLN A 39 17.44 -18.42 1.73
C GLN A 39 15.97 -18.03 1.97
N LYS A 40 15.16 -17.88 0.92
CA LYS A 40 13.72 -17.58 1.04
C LYS A 40 12.90 -18.82 1.46
N ILE A 41 13.47 -20.02 1.33
CA ILE A 41 12.82 -21.28 1.69
C ILE A 41 13.25 -21.66 3.10
N ASP A 42 12.52 -21.17 4.09
CA ASP A 42 12.77 -21.42 5.51
C ASP A 42 11.82 -22.51 6.07
N GLU A 43 11.88 -22.74 7.38
CA GLU A 43 10.97 -23.67 8.06
C GLU A 43 9.50 -23.22 8.02
N HIS A 44 9.27 -21.92 7.84
CA HIS A 44 7.94 -21.36 7.69
C HIS A 44 7.35 -21.77 6.34
N VAL A 45 8.16 -21.70 5.27
CA VAL A 45 7.79 -22.19 3.94
C VAL A 45 7.32 -23.65 4.02
N GLN A 46 8.12 -24.48 4.69
CA GLN A 46 7.82 -25.89 4.88
C GLN A 46 6.52 -26.12 5.69
N ARG A 47 6.35 -25.43 6.82
CA ARG A 47 5.18 -25.63 7.70
C ARG A 47 3.86 -25.35 6.98
N GLU A 48 3.80 -24.30 6.17
CA GLU A 48 2.54 -24.01 5.49
C GLU A 48 2.29 -24.92 4.28
N ILE A 49 3.31 -25.44 3.59
CA ILE A 49 3.09 -26.46 2.53
C ILE A 49 2.42 -27.68 3.18
N MET A 50 2.95 -28.08 4.34
CA MET A 50 2.41 -29.20 5.11
C MET A 50 0.99 -28.93 5.62
N ASN A 51 0.73 -27.73 6.13
CA ASN A 51 -0.62 -27.34 6.56
C ASN A 51 -1.59 -27.31 5.37
N HIS A 52 -1.22 -26.69 4.25
CA HIS A 52 -2.05 -26.60 3.05
C HIS A 52 -2.38 -27.99 2.48
N ARG A 53 -1.40 -28.90 2.43
CA ARG A 53 -1.62 -30.30 2.05
C ARG A 53 -2.65 -31.01 2.93
N SER A 54 -2.66 -30.70 4.23
CA SER A 54 -3.58 -31.34 5.19
C SER A 54 -5.04 -30.85 5.07
N LEU A 55 -5.26 -29.73 4.37
CA LEU A 55 -6.56 -29.11 4.26
C LEU A 55 -7.33 -29.70 3.08
N LYS A 56 -8.40 -30.42 3.39
CA LYS A 56 -9.28 -31.07 2.41
C LYS A 56 -10.72 -30.64 2.70
N HIS A 57 -11.15 -29.56 2.04
CA HIS A 57 -12.49 -29.03 2.18
C HIS A 57 -12.94 -28.39 0.86
N PRO A 58 -14.20 -28.57 0.42
CA PRO A 58 -14.66 -28.08 -0.88
C PRO A 58 -14.56 -26.56 -1.03
N ASN A 59 -14.71 -25.81 0.06
CA ASN A 59 -14.54 -24.35 0.07
C ASN A 59 -13.13 -23.84 0.33
N ILE A 60 -12.11 -24.69 0.22
CA ILE A 60 -10.70 -24.32 0.34
C ILE A 60 -9.97 -24.74 -0.93
N ILE A 61 -9.09 -23.89 -1.46
CA ILE A 61 -8.25 -24.25 -2.62
C ILE A 61 -7.41 -25.48 -2.27
N ARG A 62 -7.58 -26.56 -3.04
CA ARG A 62 -6.85 -27.81 -2.82
C ARG A 62 -5.39 -27.68 -3.23
N PHE A 63 -4.50 -28.17 -2.37
CA PHE A 63 -3.09 -28.41 -2.71
C PHE A 63 -2.97 -29.66 -3.60
N THR A 64 -2.19 -29.56 -4.68
CA THR A 64 -1.96 -30.69 -5.60
C THR A 64 -0.59 -31.31 -5.36
N GLU A 65 0.48 -30.56 -5.64
CA GLU A 65 1.86 -31.06 -5.58
C GLU A 65 2.88 -29.90 -5.49
N VAL A 66 4.13 -30.21 -5.18
CA VAL A 66 5.27 -29.31 -5.25
C VAL A 66 6.29 -29.87 -6.23
N LEU A 67 6.84 -28.99 -7.05
CA LEU A 67 7.84 -29.31 -8.07
C LEU A 67 9.09 -28.47 -7.84
N LEU A 68 10.25 -29.08 -8.06
CA LEU A 68 11.51 -28.36 -8.09
C LEU A 68 11.85 -27.94 -9.52
N THR A 69 12.16 -26.67 -9.71
CA THR A 69 12.75 -26.16 -10.96
C THR A 69 14.20 -25.72 -10.71
N PRO A 70 15.02 -25.50 -11.75
CA PRO A 70 16.40 -25.05 -11.55
C PRO A 70 16.52 -23.78 -10.70
N THR A 71 15.54 -22.87 -10.79
CA THR A 71 15.58 -21.55 -10.17
C THR A 71 14.56 -21.34 -9.05
N HIS A 72 13.46 -22.09 -9.03
CA HIS A 72 12.33 -21.89 -8.13
C HIS A 72 11.75 -23.21 -7.57
N LEU A 73 11.15 -23.15 -6.39
CA LEU A 73 10.15 -24.09 -5.90
C LEU A 73 8.78 -23.72 -6.47
N ALA A 74 8.13 -24.63 -7.17
CA ALA A 74 6.83 -24.43 -7.78
C ALA A 74 5.76 -25.18 -6.97
N ILE A 75 4.75 -24.48 -6.47
CA ILE A 75 3.62 -25.05 -5.71
C ILE A 75 2.41 -25.07 -6.63
N VAL A 76 1.92 -26.27 -6.94
CA VAL A 76 0.75 -26.51 -7.80
C VAL A 76 -0.50 -26.64 -6.93
N MET A 77 -1.53 -25.87 -7.28
CA MET A 77 -2.81 -25.83 -6.56
C MET A 77 -3.99 -25.74 -7.54
N GLU A 78 -5.18 -26.06 -7.03
CA GLU A 78 -6.44 -25.92 -7.75
C GLU A 78 -6.62 -24.49 -8.28
N TYR A 79 -7.04 -24.36 -9.54
CA TYR A 79 -7.36 -23.08 -10.15
C TYR A 79 -8.86 -22.78 -10.07
N ALA A 80 -9.22 -21.64 -9.48
CA ALA A 80 -10.59 -21.15 -9.45
C ALA A 80 -10.84 -20.21 -10.63
N ALA A 81 -11.62 -20.68 -11.62
CA ALA A 81 -11.74 -20.03 -12.92
C ALA A 81 -12.66 -18.79 -12.95
N ALA A 82 -13.56 -18.62 -11.98
CA ALA A 82 -14.52 -17.50 -11.96
C ALA A 82 -13.99 -16.24 -11.24
N GLY A 83 -12.69 -16.18 -10.98
CA GLY A 83 -12.02 -14.99 -10.45
C GLY A 83 -12.33 -14.71 -8.97
N GLU A 84 -12.19 -13.45 -8.58
CA GLU A 84 -12.38 -13.00 -7.19
C GLU A 84 -13.85 -12.72 -6.87
N LEU A 85 -14.28 -13.07 -5.65
CA LEU A 85 -15.61 -12.74 -5.15
C LEU A 85 -15.87 -11.22 -5.21
N PHE A 86 -14.85 -10.42 -4.91
CA PHE A 86 -14.96 -8.96 -4.90
C PHE A 86 -15.27 -8.38 -6.28
N GLU A 87 -14.66 -8.90 -7.35
CA GLU A 87 -14.98 -8.50 -8.73
C GLU A 87 -16.44 -8.81 -9.06
N ARG A 88 -16.95 -9.97 -8.64
CA ARG A 88 -18.36 -10.32 -8.82
C ARG A 88 -19.31 -9.37 -8.08
N ILE A 89 -18.96 -8.95 -6.85
CA ILE A 89 -19.71 -7.95 -6.09
C ILE A 89 -19.69 -6.61 -6.83
N CYS A 90 -18.53 -6.15 -7.30
CA CYS A 90 -18.41 -4.88 -8.03
C CYS A 90 -19.24 -4.88 -9.32
N ASN A 91 -19.24 -5.98 -10.05
CA ASN A 91 -20.01 -6.12 -11.29
C ASN A 91 -21.53 -6.16 -11.03
N ALA A 92 -21.96 -6.80 -9.95
CA ALA A 92 -23.36 -6.80 -9.52
C ALA A 92 -23.77 -5.50 -8.77
N GLY A 93 -22.80 -4.69 -8.36
CA GLY A 93 -22.95 -3.59 -7.41
C GLY A 93 -23.11 -4.09 -5.96
N ARG A 94 -24.09 -4.95 -5.71
CA ARG A 94 -24.33 -5.65 -4.43
C ARG A 94 -25.12 -6.93 -4.67
N PHE A 95 -25.04 -7.88 -3.75
CA PHE A 95 -25.84 -9.10 -3.80
C PHE A 95 -27.19 -8.94 -3.12
N SER A 96 -28.11 -9.81 -3.51
CA SER A 96 -29.32 -10.05 -2.72
C SER A 96 -28.96 -10.71 -1.39
N GLU A 97 -29.84 -10.61 -0.41
CA GLU A 97 -29.61 -11.23 0.91
C GLU A 97 -29.47 -12.76 0.80
N ASP A 98 -30.16 -13.38 -0.15
CA ASP A 98 -30.12 -14.83 -0.37
C ASP A 98 -28.80 -15.28 -1.02
N GLU A 99 -28.31 -14.55 -2.02
CA GLU A 99 -26.98 -14.79 -2.61
C GLU A 99 -25.86 -14.54 -1.59
N ALA A 100 -25.94 -13.45 -0.83
CA ALA A 100 -24.99 -13.16 0.24
C ALA A 100 -24.98 -14.28 1.30
N ARG A 101 -26.14 -14.85 1.64
CA ARG A 101 -26.25 -15.99 2.55
C ARG A 101 -25.61 -17.25 1.98
N TYR A 102 -25.85 -17.56 0.70
CA TYR A 102 -25.25 -18.72 0.03
C TYR A 102 -23.71 -18.71 0.08
N TYR A 103 -23.09 -17.55 -0.21
CA TYR A 103 -21.63 -17.42 -0.10
C TYR A 103 -21.15 -17.37 1.36
N PHE A 104 -21.91 -16.74 2.25
CA PHE A 104 -21.56 -16.67 3.67
C PHE A 104 -21.61 -18.05 4.36
N GLN A 105 -22.55 -18.92 4.00
CA GLN A 105 -22.62 -20.30 4.49
C GLN A 105 -21.36 -21.09 4.12
N GLN A 106 -20.93 -21.01 2.86
CA GLN A 106 -19.70 -21.63 2.38
C GLN A 106 -18.44 -21.05 3.04
N LEU A 107 -18.41 -19.73 3.23
CA LEU A 107 -17.31 -19.07 3.93
C LEU A 107 -17.19 -19.58 5.36
N ILE A 108 -18.29 -19.60 6.11
CA ILE A 108 -18.31 -20.09 7.50
C ILE A 108 -17.97 -21.58 7.58
N SER A 109 -18.38 -22.39 6.59
CA SER A 109 -17.99 -23.81 6.52
C SER A 109 -16.47 -23.96 6.40
N GLY A 110 -15.85 -23.27 5.42
CA GLY A 110 -14.40 -23.30 5.23
C GLY A 110 -13.62 -22.78 6.44
N VAL A 111 -14.05 -21.67 7.04
CA VAL A 111 -13.40 -21.09 8.23
C VAL A 111 -13.55 -22.01 9.45
N SER A 112 -14.74 -22.61 9.65
CA SER A 112 -14.97 -23.59 10.71
C SER A 112 -14.04 -24.80 10.57
N TYR A 113 -13.86 -25.30 9.34
CA TYR A 113 -12.94 -26.40 9.06
C TYR A 113 -11.50 -26.01 9.39
N CYS A 114 -11.02 -24.83 8.97
CA CYS A 114 -9.70 -24.33 9.34
C CYS A 114 -9.51 -24.25 10.87
N HIS A 115 -10.52 -23.73 11.59
CA HIS A 115 -10.48 -23.62 13.05
C HIS A 115 -10.39 -24.98 13.74
N SER A 116 -11.04 -26.02 13.19
CA SER A 116 -11.00 -27.40 13.70
C SER A 116 -9.59 -28.02 13.56
N MET A 117 -8.89 -27.71 12.48
CA MET A 117 -7.49 -28.11 12.23
C MET A 117 -6.47 -27.28 13.03
N GLN A 118 -6.93 -26.48 14.00
CA GLN A 118 -6.12 -25.52 14.78
C GLN A 118 -5.37 -24.49 13.93
N ILE A 119 -5.79 -24.31 12.68
CA ILE A 119 -5.30 -23.26 11.79
C ILE A 119 -6.21 -22.05 12.02
N CYS A 120 -5.82 -21.20 12.96
CA CYS A 120 -6.44 -19.88 13.13
C CYS A 120 -5.81 -18.92 12.13
N HIS A 121 -6.64 -18.20 11.38
CA HIS A 121 -6.14 -17.48 10.22
C HIS A 121 -5.79 -16.05 10.60
N ARG A 122 -4.57 -15.85 11.09
CA ARG A 122 -4.07 -14.51 11.52
C ARG A 122 -3.94 -13.47 10.39
N ASP A 123 -4.46 -13.78 9.22
CA ASP A 123 -4.44 -12.95 8.01
C ASP A 123 -5.55 -13.41 7.03
N LEU A 124 -6.76 -13.73 7.53
CA LEU A 124 -7.91 -14.16 6.69
C LEU A 124 -8.28 -13.00 5.78
N LYS A 125 -7.51 -12.85 4.70
CA LYS A 125 -7.73 -11.85 3.68
C LYS A 125 -8.84 -12.39 2.82
N LEU A 126 -10.04 -12.01 3.19
CA LEU A 126 -11.22 -12.34 2.39
C LEU A 126 -11.22 -11.59 1.05
N GLU A 127 -10.26 -10.68 0.84
CA GLU A 127 -9.81 -10.20 -0.47
C GLU A 127 -9.37 -11.36 -1.39
N ASN A 128 -8.87 -12.47 -0.84
CA ASN A 128 -8.44 -13.67 -1.56
C ASN A 128 -9.50 -14.79 -1.58
N THR A 129 -10.79 -14.44 -1.51
CA THR A 129 -11.87 -15.40 -1.77
C THR A 129 -12.13 -15.50 -3.28
N LEU A 130 -11.93 -16.69 -3.82
CA LEU A 130 -12.12 -16.98 -5.23
C LEU A 130 -13.44 -17.71 -5.47
N LEU A 131 -13.86 -17.73 -6.72
CA LEU A 131 -15.03 -18.47 -7.17
C LEU A 131 -14.63 -19.52 -8.20
N ASP A 132 -15.20 -20.71 -8.05
CA ASP A 132 -15.07 -21.77 -9.04
C ASP A 132 -15.89 -21.49 -10.31
N GLY A 133 -15.49 -22.07 -11.44
CA GLY A 133 -16.09 -21.89 -12.78
C GLY A 133 -17.43 -22.59 -13.00
N SER A 134 -18.02 -23.17 -11.95
CA SER A 134 -19.32 -23.86 -12.00
C SER A 134 -20.49 -22.90 -12.26
N SER A 135 -21.60 -23.44 -12.79
CA SER A 135 -22.83 -22.68 -13.08
C SER A 135 -23.44 -22.03 -11.83
N ALA A 136 -23.27 -22.67 -10.67
CA ALA A 136 -23.48 -22.12 -9.34
C ALA A 136 -22.12 -21.99 -8.63
N PRO A 137 -21.41 -20.85 -8.78
CA PRO A 137 -20.02 -20.73 -8.36
C PRO A 137 -19.85 -21.04 -6.88
N ARG A 138 -18.96 -21.97 -6.56
CA ARG A 138 -18.57 -22.28 -5.18
C ARG A 138 -17.48 -21.32 -4.71
N LEU A 139 -17.57 -20.91 -3.45
CA LEU A 139 -16.55 -20.10 -2.80
C LEU A 139 -15.33 -20.97 -2.49
N LYS A 140 -14.16 -20.49 -2.88
CA LYS A 140 -12.86 -21.12 -2.64
C LYS A 140 -11.99 -20.14 -1.87
N ILE A 141 -11.71 -20.43 -0.61
CA ILE A 141 -10.77 -19.66 0.19
C ILE A 141 -9.37 -19.95 -0.35
N CYS A 142 -8.77 -18.94 -0.97
CA CYS A 142 -7.36 -18.90 -1.29
C CYS A 142 -6.65 -18.11 -0.17
N ASP A 143 -5.38 -18.42 0.08
CA ASP A 143 -4.48 -17.70 1.01
C ASP A 143 -4.19 -18.35 2.39
N PHE A 144 -3.58 -19.54 2.38
CA PHE A 144 -2.61 -19.88 3.44
C PHE A 144 -1.28 -19.17 3.17
N GLY A 145 -1.34 -17.86 2.98
CA GLY A 145 -0.20 -17.05 2.62
C GLY A 145 0.85 -17.05 3.71
N TYR A 146 2.06 -17.40 3.27
CA TYR A 146 3.39 -17.02 3.73
C TYR A 146 3.59 -15.53 4.11
N SER A 147 2.58 -14.80 4.59
CA SER A 147 2.68 -13.47 5.16
C SER A 147 2.96 -13.52 6.67
N LYS A 148 4.23 -13.30 7.00
CA LYS A 148 4.76 -12.73 8.26
C LYS A 148 4.44 -13.49 9.55
N SER A 149 5.45 -14.25 10.00
CA SER A 149 5.84 -14.53 11.40
C SER A 149 4.82 -14.12 12.47
N SER A 150 4.18 -15.15 13.02
CA SER A 150 3.53 -15.08 14.32
C SER A 150 4.57 -14.88 15.44
N VAL A 151 4.15 -14.10 16.45
CA VAL A 151 4.68 -13.97 17.83
C VAL A 151 5.43 -12.68 18.20
N LEU A 152 6.01 -11.88 17.28
CA LEU A 152 6.68 -10.61 17.69
C LEU A 152 6.40 -9.35 16.86
N HIS A 153 5.54 -9.41 15.84
CA HIS A 153 5.27 -8.27 14.97
C HIS A 153 3.77 -8.04 14.73
N SER A 154 3.00 -7.89 15.81
CA SER A 154 1.64 -7.35 15.81
C SER A 154 1.61 -5.84 15.47
N GLN A 155 2.24 -5.46 14.36
CA GLN A 155 1.99 -4.23 13.64
C GLN A 155 2.05 -4.55 12.14
N PRO A 156 0.95 -4.36 11.39
CA PRO A 156 0.98 -4.52 9.95
C PRO A 156 1.92 -3.48 9.33
N LYS A 157 3.12 -3.90 8.93
CA LYS A 157 4.13 -3.04 8.28
C LYS A 157 4.01 -3.01 6.75
N SER A 158 2.83 -3.15 6.18
CA SER A 158 2.62 -2.98 4.72
C SER A 158 1.26 -2.38 4.44
N ALA A 159 1.25 -1.22 3.80
CA ALA A 159 0.10 -0.37 3.49
C ALA A 159 -0.75 -0.87 2.30
N VAL A 160 -0.96 -2.18 2.17
CA VAL A 160 -1.60 -2.79 0.97
C VAL A 160 -2.70 -3.78 1.35
N GLY A 161 -3.49 -3.45 2.36
CA GLY A 161 -4.73 -4.17 2.66
C GLY A 161 -5.82 -3.19 3.06
N THR A 162 -7.08 -3.51 2.77
CA THR A 162 -8.20 -2.69 3.21
C THR A 162 -8.27 -2.77 4.74
N PRO A 163 -8.06 -1.68 5.50
CA PRO A 163 -7.98 -1.71 6.96
C PRO A 163 -9.29 -2.18 7.62
N ALA A 164 -10.40 -2.19 6.87
CA ALA A 164 -11.72 -2.60 7.34
C ALA A 164 -11.77 -4.05 7.87
N TYR A 165 -10.96 -4.96 7.32
CA TYR A 165 -10.88 -6.35 7.77
C TYR A 165 -10.21 -6.53 9.14
N ILE A 166 -9.52 -5.50 9.64
CA ILE A 166 -8.75 -5.60 10.88
C ILE A 166 -9.68 -5.37 12.07
N ALA A 167 -9.82 -6.40 12.93
CA ALA A 167 -10.61 -6.29 14.14
C ALA A 167 -10.00 -5.30 15.16
N PRO A 168 -10.80 -4.63 16.02
CA PRO A 168 -10.34 -3.62 16.97
C PRO A 168 -9.24 -4.10 17.94
N GLU A 169 -9.31 -5.35 18.38
CA GLU A 169 -8.34 -5.98 19.27
C GLU A 169 -6.98 -6.22 18.62
N VAL A 170 -6.95 -6.44 17.30
CA VAL A 170 -5.70 -6.60 16.52
C VAL A 170 -4.93 -5.28 16.45
N LEU A 171 -5.64 -4.15 16.48
CA LEU A 171 -5.04 -2.80 16.49
C LEU A 171 -4.58 -2.37 17.89
N SER A 172 -5.22 -2.88 18.95
CA SER A 172 -5.07 -2.37 20.31
C SER A 172 -4.28 -3.29 21.26
N ARG A 173 -4.28 -4.60 21.04
CA ARG A 173 -3.63 -5.59 21.93
C ARG A 173 -2.39 -6.20 21.28
N LYS A 174 -1.42 -6.61 22.10
CA LYS A 174 -0.22 -7.36 21.64
C LYS A 174 -0.52 -8.84 21.37
N GLU A 175 -1.53 -9.39 22.07
CA GLU A 175 -1.98 -10.77 21.95
C GLU A 175 -3.51 -10.76 21.82
N TYR A 176 -4.04 -11.57 20.91
CA TYR A 176 -5.48 -11.68 20.62
C TYR A 176 -5.81 -13.10 20.15
N ASP A 177 -7.08 -13.49 20.26
CA ASP A 177 -7.58 -14.75 19.71
C ASP A 177 -7.83 -14.61 18.20
N GLY A 178 -7.04 -15.33 17.40
CA GLY A 178 -7.16 -15.32 15.94
C GLY A 178 -8.52 -15.83 15.45
N LYS A 179 -9.14 -16.79 16.13
CA LYS A 179 -10.44 -17.36 15.72
C LYS A 179 -11.56 -16.32 15.83
N ILE A 180 -11.51 -15.47 16.85
CA ILE A 180 -12.49 -14.39 17.06
C ILE A 180 -12.23 -13.20 16.12
N ALA A 181 -10.97 -12.95 15.76
CA ALA A 181 -10.63 -11.97 14.73
C ALA A 181 -11.16 -12.42 13.35
N ASP A 182 -11.09 -13.71 13.03
CA ASP A 182 -11.63 -14.27 11.78
C ASP A 182 -13.14 -14.04 11.63
N VAL A 183 -13.88 -14.10 12.74
CA VAL A 183 -15.32 -13.80 12.74
C VAL A 183 -15.59 -12.35 12.33
N TRP A 184 -14.77 -11.40 12.77
CA TRP A 184 -14.88 -10.00 12.35
C TRP A 184 -14.68 -9.89 10.83
N SER A 185 -13.64 -10.51 10.29
CA SER A 185 -13.37 -10.53 8.86
C SER A 185 -14.57 -11.10 8.09
N CYS A 186 -15.14 -12.22 8.53
CA CYS A 186 -16.33 -12.81 7.91
C CYS A 186 -17.50 -11.80 7.87
N GLY A 187 -17.71 -11.05 8.96
CA GLY A 187 -18.71 -9.98 9.02
C GLY A 187 -18.44 -8.85 8.02
N VAL A 188 -17.18 -8.46 7.82
CA VAL A 188 -16.82 -7.46 6.80
C VAL A 188 -17.18 -7.96 5.40
N THR A 189 -16.88 -9.22 5.07
CA THR A 189 -17.26 -9.80 3.77
C THR A 189 -18.76 -9.87 3.59
N LEU A 190 -19.51 -10.28 4.62
CA LEU A 190 -20.98 -10.27 4.60
C LEU A 190 -21.52 -8.86 4.33
N TYR A 191 -20.97 -7.85 5.01
CA TYR A 191 -21.36 -6.47 4.81
C TYR A 191 -21.08 -6.00 3.38
N VAL A 192 -19.88 -6.27 2.85
CA VAL A 192 -19.49 -5.90 1.49
C VAL A 192 -20.39 -6.58 0.45
N MET A 193 -20.75 -7.85 0.64
CA MET A 193 -21.72 -8.53 -0.24
C MET A 193 -23.08 -7.84 -0.25
N LEU A 194 -23.58 -7.40 0.91
CA LEU A 194 -24.90 -6.79 1.04
C LEU A 194 -24.95 -5.33 0.57
N VAL A 195 -23.88 -4.57 0.79
CA VAL A 195 -23.85 -3.11 0.60
C VAL A 195 -23.07 -2.69 -0.64
N GLY A 196 -22.09 -3.49 -1.08
CA GLY A 196 -21.17 -3.13 -2.17
C GLY A 196 -20.04 -2.17 -1.76
N ALA A 197 -19.93 -1.88 -0.46
CA ALA A 197 -18.92 -0.99 0.10
C ALA A 197 -18.47 -1.48 1.48
N TYR A 198 -17.31 -1.02 1.95
CA TYR A 198 -16.76 -1.41 3.25
C TYR A 198 -17.49 -0.73 4.43
N PRO A 199 -17.69 -1.43 5.57
CA PRO A 199 -18.51 -0.95 6.69
C PRO A 199 -17.94 0.28 7.42
N PHE A 200 -16.61 0.41 7.48
CA PHE A 200 -15.94 1.44 8.28
C PHE A 200 -15.26 2.52 7.42
N GLU A 201 -15.28 2.38 6.09
CA GLU A 201 -14.68 3.36 5.19
C GLU A 201 -15.54 4.59 5.04
N ASP A 202 -14.91 5.71 4.71
CA ASP A 202 -15.63 6.95 4.44
C ASP A 202 -16.01 7.04 2.98
N PRO A 203 -17.31 7.12 2.64
CA PRO A 203 -17.74 7.24 1.24
C PRO A 203 -17.11 8.44 0.52
N ASP A 204 -16.90 9.54 1.25
CA ASP A 204 -16.34 10.78 0.71
C ASP A 204 -14.79 10.78 0.66
N ASP A 205 -14.13 9.96 1.48
CA ASP A 205 -12.66 9.90 1.56
C ASP A 205 -12.16 8.47 1.88
N PRO A 206 -12.29 7.51 0.93
CA PRO A 206 -11.98 6.10 1.17
C PRO A 206 -10.50 5.83 1.50
N ARG A 207 -9.60 6.73 1.10
CA ARG A 207 -8.15 6.60 1.30
C ARG A 207 -7.68 7.07 2.68
N ASN A 208 -8.60 7.50 3.54
CA ASN A 208 -8.28 8.02 4.87
C ASN A 208 -8.25 6.93 5.93
N PHE A 209 -7.16 6.16 5.93
CA PHE A 209 -6.92 5.06 6.87
C PHE A 209 -7.12 5.46 8.35
N ARG A 210 -6.80 6.71 8.73
CA ARG A 210 -6.96 7.19 10.10
C ARG A 210 -8.44 7.25 10.51
N LYS A 211 -9.30 7.75 9.61
CA LYS A 211 -10.75 7.84 9.85
C LYS A 211 -11.37 6.45 9.89
N THR A 212 -10.96 5.56 9.00
CA THR A 212 -11.40 4.15 8.99
C THR A 212 -11.03 3.44 10.29
N ILE A 213 -9.80 3.58 10.77
CA ILE A 213 -9.37 3.01 12.06
C ILE A 213 -10.19 3.57 13.23
N GLN A 214 -10.48 4.88 13.25
CA GLN A 214 -11.30 5.47 14.30
C GLN A 214 -12.73 4.90 14.29
N ARG A 215 -13.31 4.66 13.11
CA ARG A 215 -14.61 4.02 12.95
C ARG A 215 -14.59 2.55 13.37
N ILE A 216 -13.52 1.81 13.07
CA ILE A 216 -13.33 0.43 13.55
C ILE A 216 -13.31 0.38 15.09
N LEU A 217 -12.48 1.23 15.72
CA LEU A 217 -12.34 1.25 17.19
C LEU A 217 -13.62 1.67 17.92
N SER A 218 -14.46 2.49 17.29
CA SER A 218 -15.76 2.90 17.82
C SER A 218 -16.92 2.02 17.31
N VAL A 219 -16.62 1.03 16.45
CA VAL A 219 -17.58 0.16 15.77
C VAL A 219 -18.70 0.94 15.09
N HIS A 220 -18.32 2.03 14.43
CA HIS A 220 -19.24 2.95 13.78
C HIS A 220 -19.42 2.56 12.30
N TYR A 221 -20.44 1.74 12.04
CA TYR A 221 -20.90 1.38 10.69
C TYR A 221 -22.41 1.68 10.55
N SER A 222 -22.88 1.85 9.31
CA SER A 222 -24.28 2.11 9.03
C SER A 222 -24.68 1.50 7.69
N ILE A 223 -25.71 0.65 7.70
CA ILE A 223 -26.28 0.10 6.47
C ILE A 223 -27.12 1.21 5.80
N PRO A 224 -26.83 1.60 4.55
CA PRO A 224 -27.57 2.68 3.89
C PRO A 224 -29.06 2.37 3.73
N ASP A 225 -29.91 3.39 3.80
CA ASP A 225 -31.39 3.23 3.78
C ASP A 225 -31.92 2.60 2.49
N TYR A 226 -31.19 2.74 1.38
CA TYR A 226 -31.54 2.12 0.11
C TYR A 226 -31.31 0.60 0.10
N VAL A 227 -30.54 0.07 1.05
CA VAL A 227 -30.26 -1.36 1.19
C VAL A 227 -31.26 -1.98 2.17
N ARG A 228 -32.23 -2.72 1.63
CA ARG A 228 -33.20 -3.48 2.43
C ARG A 228 -32.60 -4.82 2.85
N VAL A 229 -32.37 -4.98 4.15
CA VAL A 229 -31.94 -6.24 4.78
C VAL A 229 -32.86 -6.59 5.94
N SER A 230 -33.06 -7.89 6.15
CA SER A 230 -33.90 -8.45 7.19
C SER A 230 -33.43 -8.10 8.60
N LYS A 231 -34.34 -8.19 9.58
CA LYS A 231 -34.01 -7.90 10.99
C LYS A 231 -32.99 -8.92 11.51
N GLU A 232 -33.10 -10.16 11.06
CA GLU A 232 -32.23 -11.28 11.38
C GLU A 232 -30.82 -11.04 10.83
N CYS A 233 -30.68 -10.53 9.60
CA CYS A 233 -29.38 -10.17 9.03
C CYS A 233 -28.71 -9.04 9.81
N LYS A 234 -29.46 -7.97 10.13
CA LYS A 234 -28.96 -6.86 10.97
C LYS A 234 -28.53 -7.34 12.35
N HIS A 235 -29.30 -8.25 12.96
CA HIS A 235 -28.98 -8.85 14.24
C HIS A 235 -27.65 -9.62 14.17
N LEU A 236 -27.45 -10.45 13.13
CA LEU A 236 -26.19 -11.17 12.94
C LEU A 236 -25.00 -10.21 12.82
N LEU A 237 -25.09 -9.18 11.95
CA LEU A 237 -24.03 -8.17 11.80
C LEU A 237 -23.75 -7.43 13.11
N SER A 238 -24.79 -7.11 13.89
CA SER A 238 -24.62 -6.45 15.20
C SER A 238 -23.92 -7.32 16.24
N ARG A 239 -24.07 -8.65 16.14
CA ARG A 239 -23.38 -9.61 17.01
C ARG A 239 -21.94 -9.93 16.55
N ILE A 240 -21.63 -9.73 15.27
CA ILE A 240 -20.28 -9.86 14.72
C ILE A 240 -19.46 -8.58 14.96
N PHE A 241 -20.02 -7.41 14.65
CA PHE A 241 -19.36 -6.12 14.88
C PHE A 241 -19.51 -5.70 16.34
N VAL A 242 -18.76 -6.38 17.21
CA VAL A 242 -18.63 -6.09 18.64
C VAL A 242 -17.15 -5.84 18.93
N ALA A 243 -16.85 -4.69 19.56
CA ALA A 243 -15.46 -4.30 19.87
C ALA A 243 -14.79 -5.25 20.87
N ASP A 244 -15.57 -5.76 21.82
CA ASP A 244 -15.11 -6.67 22.84
C ASP A 244 -15.10 -8.11 22.28
N PRO A 245 -13.91 -8.74 22.09
CA PRO A 245 -13.83 -10.07 21.49
C PRO A 245 -14.52 -11.15 22.33
N GLU A 246 -14.59 -10.99 23.66
CA GLU A 246 -15.24 -11.98 24.54
C GLU A 246 -16.77 -12.00 24.39
N LYS A 247 -17.35 -10.91 23.86
CA LYS A 247 -18.80 -10.79 23.62
C LYS A 247 -19.17 -10.99 22.16
N ARG A 248 -18.18 -11.09 21.27
CA ARG A 248 -18.39 -11.30 19.85
C ARG A 248 -18.93 -12.72 19.63
N ILE A 249 -19.91 -12.86 18.75
CA ILE A 249 -20.46 -14.17 18.38
C ILE A 249 -19.36 -15.11 17.88
N SER A 250 -19.45 -16.39 18.22
CA SER A 250 -18.50 -17.41 17.76
C SER A 250 -19.00 -18.11 16.49
N ILE A 251 -18.11 -18.79 15.75
CA ILE A 251 -18.50 -19.58 14.56
C ILE A 251 -19.61 -20.61 14.87
N PRO A 252 -19.54 -21.40 15.97
CA PRO A 252 -20.64 -22.30 16.34
C PRO A 252 -21.97 -21.57 16.54
N GLU A 253 -21.94 -20.40 17.20
CA GLU A 253 -23.14 -19.60 17.40
C GLU A 253 -23.71 -19.03 16.08
N ILE A 254 -22.84 -18.64 15.14
CA ILE A 254 -23.25 -18.22 13.79
C ILE A 254 -23.98 -19.36 13.08
N LYS A 255 -23.48 -20.59 13.16
CA LYS A 255 -24.11 -21.77 12.53
C LYS A 255 -25.52 -22.04 13.07
N THR A 256 -25.78 -21.72 14.34
CA THR A 256 -27.11 -21.84 14.96
C THR A 256 -28.03 -20.63 14.74
N HIS A 257 -27.54 -19.56 14.12
CA HIS A 257 -28.28 -18.31 14.00
C HIS A 257 -29.42 -18.43 12.97
N SER A 258 -30.61 -17.91 13.30
CA SER A 258 -31.80 -18.04 12.45
C SER A 258 -31.62 -17.53 11.02
N TRP A 259 -30.82 -16.48 10.83
CA TRP A 259 -30.47 -15.98 9.49
C TRP A 259 -29.62 -16.96 8.69
N PHE A 260 -28.71 -17.68 9.34
CA PHE A 260 -27.76 -18.60 8.71
C PHE A 260 -28.45 -19.89 8.29
N LEU A 261 -29.37 -20.40 9.12
CA LEU A 261 -30.14 -21.63 8.87
C LEU A 261 -31.20 -21.48 7.78
N LYS A 262 -31.57 -20.25 7.41
CA LYS A 262 -32.58 -20.01 6.38
C LYS A 262 -32.07 -20.45 5.01
N SER A 263 -32.83 -21.30 4.32
CA SER A 263 -32.47 -21.84 2.99
C SER A 263 -31.09 -22.51 2.98
N PHE A 264 -30.71 -23.20 4.06
CA PHE A 264 -29.44 -23.92 4.15
C PHE A 264 -29.44 -25.09 3.15
N PRO A 265 -28.53 -25.12 2.16
CA PRO A 265 -28.43 -26.23 1.21
C PRO A 265 -28.14 -27.55 1.94
N VAL A 266 -28.92 -28.60 1.65
CA VAL A 266 -28.76 -29.94 2.25
C VAL A 266 -27.37 -30.53 1.99
N GLU A 267 -26.74 -30.19 0.85
CA GLU A 267 -25.36 -30.57 0.50
C GLU A 267 -24.32 -30.13 1.54
N LEU A 268 -24.53 -29.00 2.23
CA LEU A 268 -23.62 -28.53 3.29
C LEU A 268 -23.84 -29.25 4.63
N MET A 269 -24.98 -29.95 4.82
CA MET A 269 -25.24 -30.78 6.01
C MET A 269 -24.66 -32.19 5.87
N GLU A 270 -24.75 -32.78 4.67
CA GLU A 270 -24.26 -34.15 4.41
C GLU A 270 -22.72 -34.23 4.42
N GLU A 271 -22.02 -33.13 4.18
CA GLU A 271 -20.55 -33.05 4.19
C GLU A 271 -19.94 -32.87 5.60
N GLU A 272 -20.72 -32.49 6.63
CA GLU A 272 -20.24 -32.42 8.03
C GLU A 272 -20.34 -33.77 8.76
N ASP A 273 -21.31 -34.62 8.41
CA ASP A 273 -21.51 -35.97 8.98
C ASP A 273 -20.87 -37.08 8.10
N GLY A 274 -20.62 -36.80 6.82
CA GLY A 274 -20.08 -37.74 5.84
C GLY A 274 -18.54 -37.75 5.80
N SER A 275 -17.91 -38.61 6.57
CA SER A 275 -16.54 -39.04 6.25
C SER A 275 -16.48 -39.58 4.82
N LEU A 276 -15.69 -38.91 3.96
CA LEU A 276 -15.03 -39.47 2.77
C LEU A 276 -15.93 -40.19 1.75
N GLN A 277 -16.58 -39.47 0.83
CA GLN A 277 -16.76 -39.96 -0.55
C GLN A 277 -16.62 -38.79 -1.55
N ILE A 278 -15.42 -38.24 -1.66
CA ILE A 278 -14.98 -37.71 -2.95
C ILE A 278 -14.40 -38.92 -3.67
N ASP A 279 -14.96 -39.25 -4.84
CA ASP A 279 -14.51 -40.35 -5.70
C ASP A 279 -12.98 -40.42 -5.75
N ASN A 280 -12.44 -41.56 -5.31
CA ASN A 280 -11.04 -41.95 -5.48
C ASN A 280 -10.79 -42.32 -6.95
N THR A 281 -10.96 -41.36 -7.86
CA THR A 281 -10.54 -41.49 -9.24
C THR A 281 -9.35 -40.57 -9.48
N ASN A 282 -8.17 -41.18 -9.33
CA ASN A 282 -6.85 -40.82 -9.86
C ASN A 282 -6.19 -39.50 -9.39
N GLY A 283 -5.08 -39.68 -8.67
CA GLY A 283 -4.05 -38.68 -8.45
C GLY A 283 -3.31 -38.95 -7.16
N GLU A 284 -2.29 -39.82 -7.21
CA GLU A 284 -1.39 -40.06 -6.08
C GLU A 284 -0.88 -38.72 -5.54
N SER A 285 -1.41 -38.30 -4.39
CA SER A 285 -0.88 -37.12 -3.71
C SER A 285 0.56 -37.44 -3.33
N GLN A 286 1.50 -36.58 -3.76
CA GLN A 286 2.91 -36.72 -3.40
C GLN A 286 3.08 -37.08 -1.91
N SER A 287 3.99 -38.01 -1.65
CA SER A 287 4.26 -38.45 -0.29
C SER A 287 4.84 -37.29 0.53
N ILE A 288 4.69 -37.37 1.85
CA ILE A 288 5.24 -36.34 2.74
C ILE A 288 6.77 -36.31 2.61
N GLU A 289 7.38 -37.48 2.48
CA GLU A 289 8.82 -37.65 2.33
C GLU A 289 9.33 -36.99 1.05
N GLU A 290 8.61 -37.15 -0.06
CA GLU A 290 8.95 -36.55 -1.35
C GLU A 290 8.88 -35.02 -1.30
N ILE A 291 7.80 -34.48 -0.74
CA ILE A 291 7.63 -33.03 -0.57
C ILE A 291 8.75 -32.45 0.30
N LEU A 292 9.10 -33.11 1.40
CA LEU A 292 10.19 -32.68 2.27
C LEU A 292 11.55 -32.75 1.57
N ALA A 293 11.80 -33.78 0.77
CA ALA A 293 13.01 -33.90 -0.03
C ALA A 293 13.13 -32.75 -1.05
N ILE A 294 12.04 -32.43 -1.76
CA ILE A 294 11.98 -31.31 -2.70
C ILE A 294 12.23 -29.97 -2.00
N ILE A 295 11.61 -29.74 -0.84
CA ILE A 295 11.81 -28.51 -0.06
C ILE A 295 13.26 -28.39 0.40
N GLN A 296 13.86 -29.47 0.92
CA GLN A 296 15.26 -29.48 1.34
C GLN A 296 16.21 -29.17 0.18
N GLU A 297 15.95 -29.74 -0.98
CA GLU A 297 16.74 -29.45 -2.19
C GLU A 297 16.54 -28.00 -2.67
N ALA A 298 15.35 -27.45 -2.51
CA ALA A 298 15.06 -26.06 -2.86
C ALA A 298 15.77 -25.03 -1.95
N ARG A 299 16.13 -25.40 -0.71
CA ARG A 299 16.95 -24.56 0.18
C ARG A 299 18.34 -24.28 -0.37
N LYS A 300 18.85 -25.16 -1.24
CA LYS A 300 20.12 -24.92 -1.93
C LYS A 300 19.91 -23.85 -3.02
N PRO A 301 20.70 -22.78 -3.05
CA PRO A 301 20.63 -21.79 -4.12
C PRO A 301 20.95 -22.45 -5.47
N ALA A 302 20.33 -21.97 -6.55
CA ALA A 302 20.59 -22.45 -7.89
C ALA A 302 22.09 -22.40 -8.21
N GLU A 303 22.65 -23.49 -8.75
CA GLU A 303 24.07 -23.54 -9.13
C GLU A 303 24.34 -22.53 -10.26
N GLY A 304 24.92 -21.38 -9.89
CA GLY A 304 25.59 -20.51 -10.84
C GLY A 304 26.87 -21.18 -11.33
N HIS A 305 27.13 -21.10 -12.64
CA HIS A 305 28.44 -21.37 -13.22
C HIS A 305 29.54 -20.71 -12.36
N LYS A 306 30.37 -21.55 -11.73
CA LYS A 306 31.47 -21.12 -10.87
C LYS A 306 32.61 -20.58 -11.72
N ILE A 307 32.97 -19.30 -11.53
CA ILE A 307 34.36 -18.86 -11.69
C ILE A 307 34.93 -18.76 -10.26
N GLY A 308 35.97 -19.54 -10.02
CA GLY A 308 36.44 -19.95 -8.71
C GLY A 308 37.19 -18.89 -7.90
N GLY A 309 37.34 -19.22 -6.61
CA GLY A 309 38.17 -18.51 -5.64
C GLY A 309 37.97 -19.06 -4.24
N HIS A 310 38.73 -20.11 -3.89
CA HIS A 310 38.88 -20.63 -2.53
C HIS A 310 39.35 -19.55 -1.55
N PHE A 311 38.83 -19.51 -0.31
CA PHE A 311 39.63 -19.38 0.92
C PHE A 311 38.82 -19.81 2.17
N PHE A 312 39.57 -20.33 3.15
CA PHE A 312 39.20 -21.14 4.31
C PHE A 312 38.38 -20.47 5.44
N GLY A 313 37.49 -21.26 6.06
CA GLY A 313 37.43 -21.59 7.50
C GLY A 313 37.18 -20.49 8.55
N GLY A 314 36.04 -20.57 9.24
CA GLY A 314 35.82 -19.89 10.53
C GLY A 314 34.38 -19.98 11.03
N SER A 315 34.12 -20.92 11.93
CA SER A 315 32.89 -21.06 12.72
C SER A 315 32.65 -19.81 13.58
N MET A 316 31.52 -19.13 13.40
CA MET A 316 30.97 -18.17 14.37
C MET A 316 29.44 -18.19 14.27
N ASP A 317 28.80 -18.71 15.31
CA ASP A 317 27.37 -18.49 15.62
C ASP A 317 27.08 -16.98 15.69
N LEU A 318 26.15 -16.52 14.87
CA LEU A 318 25.80 -15.10 14.76
C LEU A 318 24.30 -14.96 14.41
N ASP A 319 23.47 -15.33 15.38
CA ASP A 319 22.09 -14.85 15.46
C ASP A 319 22.09 -13.33 15.72
N GLU A 320 21.12 -12.64 15.11
CA GLU A 320 20.85 -11.19 15.17
C GLU A 320 21.58 -10.27 14.17
N ILE A 321 21.18 -10.31 12.89
CA ILE A 321 21.30 -9.14 11.98
C ILE A 321 19.93 -8.74 11.41
N ASP A 322 19.41 -7.67 12.01
CA ASP A 322 18.25 -6.88 11.61
C ASP A 322 18.56 -6.13 10.30
N SER A 323 18.24 -6.76 9.18
CA SER A 323 18.40 -6.21 7.82
C SER A 323 17.25 -5.27 7.47
N ASP A 324 17.35 -4.03 7.96
CA ASP A 324 16.66 -2.89 7.33
C ASP A 324 17.23 -2.71 5.91
N ALA A 325 16.65 -3.41 4.95
CA ALA A 325 16.80 -3.10 3.54
C ALA A 325 15.81 -1.97 3.21
N ASP A 326 16.34 -0.77 3.02
CA ASP A 326 15.64 0.37 2.40
C ASP A 326 15.13 -0.05 1.00
N ILE A 327 13.88 -0.52 0.92
CA ILE A 327 13.11 -0.68 -0.32
C ILE A 327 12.07 0.44 -0.34
N ASP A 328 12.41 1.51 -1.05
CA ASP A 328 11.48 2.54 -1.51
C ASP A 328 12.11 3.16 -2.75
N ASP A 329 11.81 2.61 -3.92
CA ASP A 329 11.88 3.31 -5.22
C ASP A 329 11.02 2.51 -6.23
N VAL A 330 9.69 2.50 -6.03
CA VAL A 330 8.74 2.26 -7.14
C VAL A 330 8.45 3.60 -7.79
N GLU A 331 8.73 3.67 -9.08
CA GLU A 331 8.54 4.85 -9.93
C GLU A 331 7.06 5.24 -10.03
N THR A 332 6.79 6.52 -9.82
CA THR A 332 5.64 7.17 -10.43
C THR A 332 6.16 8.38 -11.19
N SER A 333 5.90 8.34 -12.49
CA SER A 333 6.12 9.37 -13.49
C SER A 333 5.61 10.75 -13.10
N GLY A 334 6.37 11.78 -13.52
CA GLY A 334 5.83 13.08 -13.93
C GLY A 334 5.46 14.08 -12.82
N ASP A 335 6.31 15.10 -12.65
CA ASP A 335 5.88 16.52 -12.75
C ASP A 335 7.11 17.44 -12.65
N PHE A 336 7.52 17.99 -13.79
CA PHE A 336 8.57 19.00 -13.89
C PHE A 336 8.02 20.34 -13.43
N VAL A 337 8.48 20.84 -12.29
CA VAL A 337 8.25 22.21 -11.85
C VAL A 337 9.42 23.07 -12.32
N CYS A 338 9.24 23.83 -13.41
CA CYS A 338 10.16 24.91 -13.76
C CYS A 338 10.00 26.08 -12.76
N ALA A 339 11.11 26.40 -12.10
CA ALA A 339 11.26 27.63 -11.34
C ALA A 339 11.46 28.80 -12.31
N LEU A 340 10.61 29.83 -12.20
CA LEU A 340 10.84 31.13 -12.81
C LEU A 340 11.84 31.88 -11.93
N GLU A 341 13.02 32.21 -12.46
CA GLU A 341 13.83 33.29 -11.91
C GLU A 341 13.17 34.60 -12.36
N SER A 342 12.65 35.35 -11.40
CA SER A 342 12.08 36.68 -11.59
C SER A 342 13.21 37.67 -11.33
N ASN A 343 13.77 38.25 -12.38
CA ASN A 343 14.39 39.56 -12.31
C ASN A 343 14.05 40.27 -13.62
N ASP A 344 13.89 41.58 -13.51
CA ASP A 344 13.53 42.55 -14.54
C ASP A 344 12.03 42.69 -14.85
N LEU A 345 11.31 43.32 -13.91
CA LEU A 345 10.18 44.21 -14.22
C LEU A 345 9.91 45.16 -13.04
N TYR A 346 10.89 46.01 -12.75
CA TYR A 346 10.69 47.28 -12.04
C TYR A 346 11.33 48.37 -12.89
N LYS A 347 10.52 49.02 -13.73
CA LYS A 347 10.66 50.38 -14.28
C LYS A 347 9.90 50.52 -15.60
N ILE A 348 8.56 50.48 -15.57
CA ILE A 348 7.73 51.29 -16.47
C ILE A 348 6.50 51.69 -15.65
N GLY A 349 6.58 52.87 -15.06
CA GLY A 349 5.55 53.41 -14.18
C GLY A 349 5.80 54.89 -13.97
N ALA A 350 5.65 55.68 -15.03
CA ALA A 350 5.38 57.12 -14.98
C ALA A 350 5.23 57.66 -16.42
N MET A 351 3.98 57.90 -16.84
CA MET A 351 3.53 59.08 -17.59
C MET A 351 2.17 58.78 -18.23
N VAL A 352 1.10 59.20 -17.54
CA VAL A 352 -0.21 59.43 -18.14
C VAL A 352 -0.57 60.88 -17.86
N VAL A 353 -0.20 61.78 -18.76
CA VAL A 353 -0.79 63.11 -18.97
C VAL A 353 -0.52 63.44 -20.43
N SER A 354 -1.43 63.19 -21.37
CA SER A 354 -2.47 64.13 -21.78
C SER A 354 -3.12 63.52 -23.03
N GLY A 355 -4.43 63.69 -23.18
CA GLY A 355 -5.16 63.16 -24.32
C GLY A 355 -4.80 63.91 -25.60
N LEU A 356 -4.33 63.17 -26.61
CA LEU A 356 -4.64 63.31 -28.03
C LEU A 356 -3.82 62.26 -28.79
N LEU A 357 -4.45 61.15 -29.21
CA LEU A 357 -4.25 60.51 -30.53
C LEU A 357 -5.17 59.28 -30.63
N VAL A 358 -6.40 59.51 -31.09
CA VAL A 358 -7.19 58.47 -31.77
C VAL A 358 -6.67 58.45 -33.21
N LEU A 359 -5.86 57.45 -33.56
CA LEU A 359 -5.64 56.86 -34.89
C LEU A 359 -4.28 56.12 -34.90
N LEU A 360 -4.31 54.84 -35.32
CA LEU A 360 -3.19 53.86 -35.43
C LEU A 360 -2.89 52.99 -34.20
N ILE A 361 -3.86 52.16 -33.78
CA ILE A 361 -3.55 50.82 -33.24
C ILE A 361 -4.34 49.79 -34.03
N SER A 362 -3.93 49.55 -35.27
CA SER A 362 -4.03 48.24 -35.90
C SER A 362 -2.65 47.60 -35.74
N CYS A 363 -2.40 46.99 -34.58
CA CYS A 363 -1.15 46.27 -34.32
C CYS A 363 -1.43 44.97 -33.55
N VAL A 364 -1.74 43.94 -34.35
CA VAL A 364 -1.43 42.50 -34.20
C VAL A 364 -1.68 41.86 -32.82
N ASP A 365 -2.78 41.12 -32.73
CA ASP A 365 -3.10 40.16 -31.66
C ASP A 365 -2.25 38.86 -31.77
N ALA A 366 -0.93 39.00 -31.79
CA ALA A 366 0.02 37.88 -31.85
C ALA A 366 -0.12 36.97 -30.62
N GLN A 367 -0.37 35.67 -30.81
CA GLN A 367 -0.35 34.72 -29.69
C GLN A 367 1.06 34.15 -29.52
N GLN A 368 1.62 34.27 -28.31
CA GLN A 368 2.97 33.78 -28.02
C GLN A 368 2.97 32.32 -27.57
N PHE A 369 3.84 31.51 -28.15
CA PHE A 369 4.03 30.11 -27.81
C PHE A 369 5.34 29.96 -27.05
N ASN A 370 5.27 29.51 -25.80
CA ASN A 370 6.44 29.17 -25.00
C ASN A 370 6.61 27.66 -25.00
N ILE A 371 7.57 27.17 -25.79
CA ILE A 371 7.82 25.76 -26.00
C ILE A 371 9.01 25.31 -25.17
N ALA A 372 8.83 24.25 -24.38
CA ALA A 372 9.90 23.63 -23.61
C ALA A 372 10.22 22.23 -24.16
N ASN A 373 11.51 21.90 -24.18
CA ASN A 373 12.00 20.55 -24.47
C ASN A 373 12.58 19.94 -23.19
N PRO A 374 11.89 18.97 -22.55
CA PRO A 374 12.37 18.35 -21.31
C PRO A 374 13.69 17.60 -21.47
N THR A 375 14.01 17.11 -22.68
CA THR A 375 15.22 16.34 -22.97
C THR A 375 16.46 17.24 -22.88
N THR A 376 16.43 18.40 -23.52
CA THR A 376 17.55 19.36 -23.51
C THR A 376 17.48 20.32 -22.32
N GLY A 377 16.31 20.47 -21.69
CA GLY A 377 16.07 21.44 -20.61
C GLY A 377 15.99 22.90 -21.12
N CYS A 378 15.90 23.09 -22.43
CA CYS A 378 15.79 24.41 -23.06
C CYS A 378 14.32 24.83 -23.23
N GLN A 379 14.10 26.13 -23.32
CA GLN A 379 12.80 26.74 -23.60
C GLN A 379 12.98 27.87 -24.61
N LYS A 380 12.05 28.01 -25.54
CA LYS A 380 12.05 29.04 -26.57
C LYS A 380 10.66 29.64 -26.72
N LYS A 381 10.61 30.95 -26.93
CA LYS A 381 9.38 31.67 -27.28
C LYS A 381 9.30 31.85 -28.78
N LEU A 382 8.12 31.66 -29.33
CA LEU A 382 7.78 31.88 -30.73
C LEU A 382 6.53 32.73 -30.79
N GLU A 383 6.48 33.64 -31.75
CA GLU A 383 5.32 34.50 -31.99
C GLU A 383 4.63 33.99 -33.25
N ILE A 384 3.32 33.75 -33.17
CA ILE A 384 2.53 33.20 -34.27
C ILE A 384 1.32 34.11 -34.48
N ASP A 385 1.30 34.73 -35.65
CA ASP A 385 0.28 35.73 -36.04
C ASP A 385 -0.75 35.16 -37.02
N ASP A 386 -0.57 33.90 -37.44
CA ASP A 386 -1.42 33.23 -38.42
C ASP A 386 -2.57 32.46 -37.72
N ASP A 387 -3.78 33.01 -37.84
CA ASP A 387 -5.01 32.42 -37.28
C ASP A 387 -5.26 30.97 -37.75
N GLN A 388 -4.83 30.59 -38.96
CA GLN A 388 -5.02 29.23 -39.47
C GLN A 388 -4.16 28.23 -38.68
N LYS A 389 -2.94 28.62 -38.30
CA LYS A 389 -2.05 27.82 -37.46
C LYS A 389 -2.57 27.73 -36.02
N LEU A 390 -3.13 28.83 -35.50
CA LEU A 390 -3.68 28.89 -34.14
C LEU A 390 -4.94 28.04 -33.96
N ARG A 391 -5.78 27.89 -34.99
CA ARG A 391 -7.01 27.07 -34.96
C ARG A 391 -6.77 25.61 -34.57
N ALA A 392 -5.60 25.05 -34.88
CA ALA A 392 -5.26 23.68 -34.49
C ALA A 392 -5.22 23.48 -32.96
N PHE A 393 -4.99 24.56 -32.20
CA PHE A 393 -4.90 24.56 -30.75
C PHE A 393 -6.20 24.98 -30.06
N PHE A 394 -7.12 25.66 -30.75
CA PHE A 394 -8.39 26.08 -30.18
C PHE A 394 -9.28 24.90 -29.81
N ASP A 395 -10.09 25.08 -28.78
CA ASP A 395 -10.98 24.08 -28.16
C ASP A 395 -10.27 22.83 -27.60
N LYS A 396 -8.93 22.79 -27.66
CA LYS A 396 -8.13 21.80 -26.98
C LYS A 396 -8.03 22.12 -25.50
N ARG A 397 -7.85 21.08 -24.68
CA ARG A 397 -7.73 21.16 -23.23
C ARG A 397 -6.28 21.00 -22.78
N ILE A 398 -5.94 21.55 -21.62
CA ILE A 398 -4.68 21.22 -20.93
C ILE A 398 -4.51 19.69 -20.89
N SER A 399 -3.27 19.25 -21.11
CA SER A 399 -2.80 17.86 -21.24
C SER A 399 -3.15 17.14 -22.53
N GLN A 400 -3.90 17.76 -23.46
CA GLN A 400 -4.07 17.18 -24.80
C GLN A 400 -2.82 17.38 -25.65
N GLU A 401 -2.60 16.42 -26.55
CA GLU A 401 -1.54 16.41 -27.53
C GLU A 401 -2.05 17.03 -28.83
N VAL A 402 -1.19 17.82 -29.48
CA VAL A 402 -1.46 18.53 -30.74
C VAL A 402 -0.29 18.27 -31.67
N SER A 403 -0.59 17.95 -32.94
CA SER A 403 0.44 17.79 -33.96
C SER A 403 1.10 19.12 -34.28
N GLY A 404 2.42 19.12 -34.39
CA GLY A 404 3.22 20.28 -34.75
C GLY A 404 3.10 20.68 -36.21
N ASP A 405 2.65 19.76 -37.08
CA ASP A 405 2.58 19.98 -38.53
C ASP A 405 1.75 21.21 -38.92
N ALA A 406 0.74 21.55 -38.09
CA ALA A 406 -0.10 22.72 -38.29
C ALA A 406 0.63 24.07 -38.10
N LEU A 407 1.78 24.10 -37.42
CA LEU A 407 2.57 25.31 -37.19
C LEU A 407 3.50 25.65 -38.36
N GLY A 408 3.83 24.67 -39.20
CA GLY A 408 4.67 24.81 -40.39
C GLY A 408 5.64 23.64 -40.56
N GLU A 409 6.33 23.62 -41.70
CA GLU A 409 7.25 22.54 -42.08
C GLU A 409 8.43 22.33 -41.11
N GLU A 410 8.80 23.36 -40.36
CA GLU A 410 9.85 23.27 -39.33
C GLU A 410 9.42 22.45 -38.11
N PHE A 411 8.11 22.31 -37.90
CA PHE A 411 7.51 21.54 -36.81
C PHE A 411 6.97 20.18 -37.26
N ASN A 412 7.30 19.74 -38.48
CA ASN A 412 6.82 18.46 -39.01
C ASN A 412 7.27 17.28 -38.14
N GLY A 413 6.33 16.44 -37.75
CA GLY A 413 6.53 15.27 -36.89
C GLY A 413 6.70 15.57 -35.39
N TYR A 414 6.67 16.85 -34.99
CA TYR A 414 6.66 17.21 -33.57
C TYR A 414 5.29 16.95 -32.96
N VAL A 415 5.28 16.51 -31.70
CA VAL A 415 4.03 16.40 -30.91
C VAL A 415 4.15 17.27 -29.67
N PHE A 416 3.23 18.20 -29.52
CA PHE A 416 3.17 19.14 -28.41
C PHE A 416 2.06 18.78 -27.44
N LYS A 417 2.36 18.77 -26.15
CA LYS A 417 1.37 18.70 -25.08
C LYS A 417 1.12 20.07 -24.50
N ILE A 418 -0.15 20.46 -24.41
CA ILE A 418 -0.55 21.74 -23.83
C ILE A 418 -0.42 21.66 -22.31
N MET A 419 0.52 22.41 -21.72
CA MET A 419 0.74 22.40 -20.27
C MET A 419 -0.02 23.51 -19.54
N GLY A 420 -0.50 24.51 -20.28
CA GLY A 420 -1.27 25.63 -19.75
C GLY A 420 -0.95 26.90 -20.51
N GLY A 421 -1.17 28.04 -19.89
CA GLY A 421 -1.01 29.34 -20.53
C GLY A 421 -1.51 30.45 -19.63
N CYS A 422 -1.36 31.68 -20.10
CA CYS A 422 -1.89 32.87 -19.46
C CYS A 422 -2.71 33.67 -20.46
N ASP A 423 -3.78 34.30 -19.98
CA ASP A 423 -4.51 35.26 -20.78
C ASP A 423 -3.83 36.63 -20.86
N LYS A 424 -4.42 37.53 -21.66
CA LYS A 424 -3.94 38.91 -21.86
C LYS A 424 -3.81 39.74 -20.57
N GLN A 425 -4.47 39.36 -19.48
CA GLN A 425 -4.30 40.04 -18.17
C GLN A 425 -3.44 39.23 -17.19
N GLY A 426 -2.80 38.15 -17.65
CA GLY A 426 -1.88 37.33 -16.88
C GLY A 426 -2.52 36.29 -15.96
N PHE A 427 -3.82 35.99 -16.08
CA PHE A 427 -4.39 34.91 -15.28
C PHE A 427 -4.04 33.54 -15.88
N PRO A 428 -3.49 32.61 -15.08
CA PRO A 428 -3.05 31.32 -15.57
C PRO A 428 -4.22 30.34 -15.73
N MET A 429 -4.11 29.46 -16.73
CA MET A 429 -5.01 28.32 -16.94
C MET A 429 -4.92 27.32 -15.78
N LYS A 430 -6.05 26.70 -15.43
CA LYS A 430 -6.13 25.66 -14.39
C LYS A 430 -6.81 24.41 -14.90
N GLN A 431 -6.11 23.29 -14.81
CA GLN A 431 -6.61 21.96 -15.16
C GLN A 431 -7.88 21.62 -14.35
N GLY A 432 -8.85 20.99 -15.02
CA GLY A 432 -10.14 20.58 -14.45
C GLY A 432 -11.24 21.63 -14.49
N VAL A 433 -10.93 22.89 -14.86
CA VAL A 433 -11.93 23.95 -15.03
C VAL A 433 -12.34 24.01 -16.51
N LEU A 434 -13.38 23.27 -16.88
CA LEU A 434 -13.80 23.04 -18.27
C LEU A 434 -14.54 24.22 -18.92
N THR A 435 -13.98 25.42 -18.82
CA THR A 435 -14.55 26.62 -19.43
C THR A 435 -13.53 27.30 -20.35
N PRO A 436 -13.95 27.85 -21.49
CA PRO A 436 -13.11 28.75 -22.29
C PRO A 436 -13.17 30.17 -21.73
N GLY A 437 -13.76 30.42 -20.56
CA GLY A 437 -13.77 31.70 -19.84
C GLY A 437 -13.00 31.67 -18.51
N ARG A 438 -12.95 32.79 -17.81
CA ARG A 438 -12.43 32.84 -16.43
C ARG A 438 -13.49 32.48 -15.41
N VAL A 439 -13.08 31.83 -14.33
CA VAL A 439 -13.95 31.48 -13.20
C VAL A 439 -13.30 31.90 -11.89
N ARG A 440 -14.10 32.34 -10.92
CA ARG A 440 -13.63 32.69 -9.57
C ARG A 440 -13.67 31.49 -8.63
N LEU A 441 -12.51 30.93 -8.36
CA LEU A 441 -12.36 29.74 -7.52
C LEU A 441 -11.71 30.08 -6.18
N LEU A 442 -12.12 29.35 -5.14
CA LEU A 442 -11.46 29.40 -3.84
C LEU A 442 -10.20 28.54 -3.89
N LEU A 443 -9.03 29.19 -3.84
CA LEU A 443 -7.73 28.52 -3.88
C LEU A 443 -7.14 28.43 -2.48
N HIS A 444 -6.42 27.35 -2.19
CA HIS A 444 -5.68 27.16 -0.95
C HIS A 444 -4.18 27.04 -1.21
N ARG A 445 -3.39 27.47 -0.23
CA ARG A 445 -1.94 27.30 -0.23
C ARG A 445 -1.56 25.82 -0.27
N GLY A 446 -0.48 25.50 -0.97
CA GLY A 446 0.24 24.26 -0.73
C GLY A 446 1.03 24.32 0.55
N LEU A 447 0.92 23.31 1.40
CA LEU A 447 1.80 23.18 2.55
C LEU A 447 3.23 22.94 2.04
N GLN A 448 3.96 24.04 1.87
CA GLN A 448 5.41 23.99 1.87
C GLN A 448 5.82 24.09 3.33
N LEU A 449 5.97 22.93 3.98
CA LEU A 449 6.59 22.79 5.29
C LEU A 449 8.04 23.27 5.19
N CYS A 450 8.22 24.57 5.35
CA CYS A 450 9.49 25.24 5.58
C CYS A 450 9.41 25.85 6.97
N THR A 451 9.50 25.02 8.00
CA THR A 451 10.01 25.38 9.33
C THR A 451 10.54 24.10 9.99
N SER A 452 11.65 24.26 10.68
CA SER A 452 12.63 23.32 11.20
C SER A 452 12.16 22.27 12.24
N ALA A 453 10.91 21.80 12.22
CA ALA A 453 10.39 20.95 13.30
C ALA A 453 9.48 19.77 12.87
N CYS A 454 9.75 19.11 11.74
CA CYS A 454 9.06 17.86 11.40
C CYS A 454 10.06 16.81 10.90
N LEU A 455 10.46 15.90 11.78
CA LEU A 455 11.39 14.81 11.46
C LEU A 455 10.70 13.50 11.03
N ILE A 456 9.37 13.46 10.84
CA ILE A 456 8.65 12.21 10.54
C ILE A 456 7.48 12.42 9.57
N CYS A 457 7.75 12.94 8.37
CA CYS A 457 6.77 12.84 7.28
C CYS A 457 7.48 12.84 5.92
N THR A 458 7.51 11.68 5.26
CA THR A 458 8.08 11.50 3.91
C THR A 458 7.03 11.63 2.79
N GLN A 459 5.80 12.05 3.08
CA GLN A 459 4.76 12.32 2.08
C GLN A 459 4.21 13.74 2.15
N CYS A 460 5.09 14.74 2.23
CA CYS A 460 4.72 16.11 1.89
C CYS A 460 4.84 16.29 0.36
N SER A 461 3.90 15.71 -0.38
CA SER A 461 3.62 16.16 -1.75
C SER A 461 3.16 17.62 -1.69
N LEU A 462 3.51 18.42 -2.70
CA LEU A 462 3.09 19.82 -2.79
C LEU A 462 1.55 19.89 -2.93
N SER A 463 0.83 19.79 -1.82
CA SER A 463 -0.64 19.80 -1.74
C SER A 463 -1.21 21.22 -1.85
N GLY A 464 -0.75 21.97 -2.86
CA GLY A 464 -1.22 23.33 -3.13
C GLY A 464 -2.04 23.39 -4.38
N THR A 465 -3.10 24.20 -4.36
CA THR A 465 -3.79 24.49 -5.61
C THR A 465 -2.86 25.25 -6.57
N PRO A 466 -2.69 24.76 -7.81
CA PRO A 466 -2.07 25.53 -8.88
C PRO A 466 -2.75 26.90 -9.01
N CYS A 467 -2.01 27.91 -9.48
CA CYS A 467 -2.43 29.31 -9.61
C CYS A 467 -2.42 30.14 -8.30
N PHE A 468 -1.94 29.57 -7.19
CA PHE A 468 -1.72 30.29 -5.92
C PHE A 468 -0.27 30.10 -5.42
N ARG A 469 0.65 30.92 -5.95
CA ARG A 469 2.08 30.93 -5.56
C ARG A 469 2.38 32.09 -4.59
N GLY A 470 3.37 31.91 -3.70
CA GLY A 470 3.80 32.87 -2.68
C GLY A 470 3.41 32.47 -1.24
N TYR A 471 4.10 33.03 -0.24
CA TYR A 471 3.74 32.85 1.17
C TYR A 471 2.49 33.69 1.47
N GLY A 472 1.34 33.02 1.65
CA GLY A 472 0.21 33.66 2.33
C GLY A 472 0.67 34.21 3.68
N ARG A 473 0.08 35.30 4.15
CA ARG A 473 0.49 35.93 5.42
C ARG A 473 0.22 35.02 6.61
N ARG A 474 -0.72 34.07 6.46
CA ARG A 474 -1.13 33.12 7.50
C ARG A 474 -1.20 31.69 6.97
N ASN A 475 -0.95 30.72 7.84
CA ASN A 475 -1.18 29.31 7.53
C ASN A 475 -2.69 29.03 7.43
N GLY A 476 -3.09 28.17 6.49
CA GLY A 476 -4.51 27.87 6.22
C GLY A 476 -5.27 28.92 5.41
N GLU A 477 -4.61 30.01 5.00
CA GLU A 477 -5.22 31.06 4.20
C GLU A 477 -5.77 30.51 2.87
N ARG A 478 -7.04 30.84 2.59
CA ARG A 478 -7.72 30.57 1.32
C ARG A 478 -8.10 31.90 0.67
N ARG A 479 -7.91 32.03 -0.64
CA ARG A 479 -8.29 33.24 -1.39
C ARG A 479 -9.12 32.90 -2.60
N ARG A 480 -10.22 33.63 -2.79
CA ARG A 480 -11.03 33.53 -4.00
C ARG A 480 -10.39 34.38 -5.10
N LYS A 481 -9.81 33.73 -6.11
CA LYS A 481 -9.14 34.39 -7.24
C LYS A 481 -9.81 34.01 -8.55
N SER A 482 -9.79 34.93 -9.50
CA SER A 482 -10.11 34.60 -10.90
C SER A 482 -9.00 33.73 -11.47
N VAL A 483 -9.39 32.69 -12.19
CA VAL A 483 -8.49 31.73 -12.82
C VAL A 483 -9.04 31.43 -14.22
N ARG A 484 -8.15 31.25 -15.18
CA ARG A 484 -8.51 30.90 -16.55
C ARG A 484 -8.87 29.41 -16.62
N GLY A 485 -9.92 29.05 -17.35
CA GLY A 485 -10.25 27.64 -17.56
C GLY A 485 -9.21 26.92 -18.43
N CYS A 486 -9.35 25.60 -18.57
CA CYS A 486 -8.36 24.76 -19.24
C CYS A 486 -8.56 24.59 -20.75
N ILE A 487 -9.59 25.20 -21.33
CA ILE A 487 -9.86 25.19 -22.77
C ILE A 487 -9.12 26.36 -23.41
N VAL A 488 -8.41 26.09 -24.51
CA VAL A 488 -7.66 27.09 -25.27
C VAL A 488 -8.63 27.89 -26.15
N SER A 489 -8.54 29.22 -26.08
CA SER A 489 -9.24 30.15 -26.97
C SER A 489 -8.40 31.38 -27.28
N GLN A 490 -8.90 32.24 -28.18
CA GLN A 490 -8.21 33.42 -28.71
C GLN A 490 -7.87 34.51 -27.66
N ASP A 491 -8.47 34.46 -26.47
CA ASP A 491 -8.19 35.38 -25.37
C ASP A 491 -6.86 35.08 -24.64
N LEU A 492 -6.17 34.00 -25.02
CA LEU A 492 -4.86 33.66 -24.50
C LEU A 492 -3.76 34.54 -25.11
N SER A 493 -2.87 35.05 -24.25
CA SER A 493 -1.69 35.79 -24.70
C SER A 493 -0.49 34.86 -24.86
N VAL A 494 -0.33 33.89 -23.95
CA VAL A 494 0.78 32.94 -23.97
C VAL A 494 0.25 31.52 -23.79
N LEU A 495 0.63 30.62 -24.69
CA LEU A 495 0.40 29.18 -24.56
C LEU A 495 1.71 28.47 -24.22
N ASN A 496 1.72 27.68 -23.15
CA ASN A 496 2.87 26.89 -22.73
C ASN A 496 2.74 25.46 -23.29
N LEU A 497 3.68 25.08 -24.14
CA LEU A 497 3.75 23.77 -24.78
C LEU A 497 4.98 23.00 -24.32
N VAL A 498 4.85 21.69 -24.22
CA VAL A 498 5.97 20.77 -23.97
C VAL A 498 6.09 19.78 -25.11
N ILE A 499 7.30 19.60 -25.63
CA ILE A 499 7.58 18.59 -26.65
C ILE A 499 7.50 17.20 -26.00
N VAL A 500 6.60 16.36 -26.51
CA VAL A 500 6.48 14.94 -26.14
C VAL A 500 7.29 14.07 -27.10
N LYS A 501 7.20 14.37 -28.40
CA LYS A 501 7.95 13.69 -29.46
C LYS A 501 8.71 14.72 -30.29
N LYS A 502 10.01 14.51 -30.46
CA LYS A 502 10.87 15.29 -31.36
C LYS A 502 10.49 14.96 -32.81
N GLY A 503 10.32 15.99 -33.64
CA GLY A 503 10.08 15.84 -35.07
C GLY A 503 11.37 15.65 -35.88
N GLU A 504 11.24 15.80 -37.20
CA GLU A 504 12.30 15.45 -38.16
C GLU A 504 13.45 16.47 -38.19
N LYS A 505 13.13 17.77 -38.15
CA LYS A 505 14.09 18.87 -38.22
C LYS A 505 14.44 19.38 -36.82
N ASP A 506 15.67 19.81 -36.61
CA ASP A 506 16.07 20.47 -35.36
C ASP A 506 15.60 21.93 -35.28
N LEU A 507 15.12 22.33 -34.11
CA LEU A 507 14.67 23.69 -33.82
C LEU A 507 15.80 24.47 -33.12
N PRO A 508 16.25 25.60 -33.69
CA PRO A 508 17.39 26.35 -33.16
C PRO A 508 17.06 27.00 -31.82
N GLY A 509 17.97 26.90 -30.86
CA GLY A 509 17.83 27.30 -29.46
C GLY A 509 16.94 26.40 -28.58
N LEU A 510 16.46 25.25 -29.08
CA LEU A 510 15.54 24.37 -28.35
C LEU A 510 15.95 22.89 -28.38
N THR A 511 16.20 22.32 -29.55
CA THR A 511 16.61 20.90 -29.69
C THR A 511 18.08 20.73 -30.06
N ASP A 512 18.71 21.80 -30.56
CA ASP A 512 20.13 21.89 -30.95
C ASP A 512 21.07 22.08 -29.75
N VAL A 513 20.64 22.85 -28.74
CA VAL A 513 21.45 23.18 -27.56
C VAL A 513 21.00 22.34 -26.37
N GLU A 514 21.95 21.65 -25.73
CA GLU A 514 21.73 20.95 -24.47
C GLU A 514 22.13 21.81 -23.27
N LYS A 515 21.19 22.03 -22.34
CA LYS A 515 21.46 22.74 -21.08
C LYS A 515 21.81 21.73 -20.00
N PRO A 516 23.07 21.69 -19.50
CA PRO A 516 23.46 20.72 -18.49
C PRO A 516 22.67 20.91 -17.20
N ARG A 517 22.33 19.80 -16.54
CA ARG A 517 21.58 19.84 -15.28
C ARG A 517 22.35 20.62 -14.22
N MET A 518 21.74 21.69 -13.70
CA MET A 518 22.36 22.57 -12.71
C MET A 518 22.70 21.86 -11.39
N ARG A 519 21.98 20.78 -11.04
CA ARG A 519 22.17 20.01 -9.80
C ARG A 519 21.91 18.52 -10.04
N GLY A 520 22.83 17.68 -9.58
CA GLY A 520 22.64 16.24 -9.48
C GLY A 520 21.84 15.81 -8.23
N PRO A 521 21.45 14.53 -8.16
CA PRO A 521 20.79 13.96 -6.98
C PRO A 521 21.71 14.03 -5.74
N LYS A 522 21.12 14.32 -4.57
CA LYS A 522 21.85 14.37 -3.28
C LYS A 522 21.75 13.10 -2.44
N ARG A 523 20.71 12.28 -2.67
CA ARG A 523 20.46 11.05 -1.91
C ARG A 523 21.31 9.91 -2.46
N ALA A 524 21.93 9.12 -1.59
CA ALA A 524 22.82 8.02 -1.98
C ALA A 524 22.16 7.03 -2.97
N SER A 525 20.89 6.61 -2.73
CA SER A 525 20.17 5.70 -3.64
C SER A 525 19.99 6.28 -5.05
N LYS A 526 19.60 7.55 -5.15
CA LYS A 526 19.44 8.24 -6.44
C LYS A 526 20.76 8.45 -7.17
N ILE A 527 21.86 8.60 -6.45
CA ILE A 527 23.20 8.66 -7.04
C ILE A 527 23.56 7.28 -7.62
N ARG A 528 23.30 6.18 -6.89
CA ARG A 528 23.52 4.83 -7.39
C ARG A 528 22.74 4.54 -8.65
N LYS A 529 21.44 4.88 -8.66
CA LYS A 529 20.58 4.71 -9.84
C LYS A 529 21.10 5.49 -11.05
N LEU A 530 21.57 6.72 -10.84
CA LEU A 530 22.07 7.57 -11.93
C LEU A 530 23.36 7.04 -12.58
N PHE A 531 24.23 6.38 -11.79
CA PHE A 531 25.51 5.85 -12.26
C PHE A 531 25.54 4.34 -12.42
N ASN A 532 24.38 3.67 -12.29
CA ASN A 532 24.25 2.22 -12.29
C ASN A 532 25.23 1.51 -11.32
N LEU A 533 25.33 2.03 -10.10
CA LEU A 533 26.24 1.52 -9.06
C LEU A 533 25.56 0.49 -8.17
N SER A 534 26.33 -0.49 -7.72
CA SER A 534 25.91 -1.45 -6.71
C SER A 534 25.83 -0.83 -5.30
N LYS A 535 25.39 -1.61 -4.31
CA LYS A 535 25.29 -1.13 -2.92
C LYS A 535 26.66 -1.09 -2.24
N GLU A 536 27.59 -1.86 -2.76
CA GLU A 536 28.97 -2.04 -2.33
C GLU A 536 29.85 -0.87 -2.80
N ASP A 537 29.47 -0.24 -3.92
CA ASP A 537 30.19 0.88 -4.50
C ASP A 537 30.10 2.17 -3.67
N ASP A 538 31.26 2.83 -3.51
CA ASP A 538 31.34 4.11 -2.82
C ASP A 538 30.88 5.27 -3.71
N VAL A 539 29.64 5.68 -3.49
CA VAL A 539 29.00 6.84 -4.13
C VAL A 539 29.80 8.15 -4.01
N ARG A 540 30.69 8.29 -3.01
CA ARG A 540 31.49 9.52 -2.82
C ARG A 540 32.41 9.80 -4.00
N LYS A 541 32.93 8.76 -4.66
CA LYS A 541 33.85 8.88 -5.80
C LYS A 541 33.15 9.52 -7.00
N TYR A 542 31.89 9.16 -7.21
CA TYR A 542 31.09 9.56 -8.37
C TYR A 542 30.45 10.95 -8.23
N VAL A 543 30.20 11.42 -7.01
CA VAL A 543 29.67 12.77 -6.75
C VAL A 543 30.64 13.87 -7.19
N ASN A 544 31.94 13.55 -7.37
CA ASN A 544 32.93 14.49 -7.87
C ASN A 544 32.65 14.98 -9.30
N THR A 545 31.91 14.21 -10.11
CA THR A 545 31.49 14.59 -11.48
C THR A 545 30.49 15.75 -11.49
N TYR A 546 29.74 15.97 -10.40
CA TYR A 546 28.76 17.06 -10.25
C TYR A 546 29.26 18.18 -9.33
N ARG A 547 30.57 18.36 -9.20
CA ARG A 547 31.13 19.47 -8.43
C ARG A 547 30.75 20.79 -9.10
N ARG A 548 30.20 21.69 -8.30
CA ARG A 548 30.03 23.07 -8.74
C ARG A 548 31.37 23.76 -8.62
N THR A 549 31.93 24.18 -9.74
CA THR A 549 32.98 25.20 -9.78
C THR A 549 32.32 26.57 -9.79
N PHE A 550 32.78 27.47 -8.94
CA PHE A 550 32.33 28.86 -8.97
C PHE A 550 33.48 29.77 -8.58
N THR A 551 33.52 30.95 -9.20
CA THR A 551 34.40 32.03 -8.80
C THR A 551 33.78 32.76 -7.62
N THR A 552 34.55 32.86 -6.54
CA THR A 552 34.19 33.70 -5.40
C THR A 552 34.25 35.18 -5.79
N LYS A 553 33.64 36.07 -4.99
CA LYS A 553 33.78 37.53 -5.18
C LYS A 553 35.25 37.99 -5.18
N SER A 554 36.13 37.22 -4.54
CA SER A 554 37.60 37.40 -4.53
C SER A 554 38.33 36.80 -5.75
N GLY A 555 37.64 36.40 -6.82
CA GLY A 555 38.23 35.83 -8.04
C GLY A 555 38.74 34.39 -7.94
N LYS A 556 38.86 33.82 -6.73
CA LYS A 556 39.30 32.43 -6.53
C LYS A 556 38.25 31.43 -7.04
N LYS A 557 38.67 30.52 -7.91
CA LYS A 557 37.87 29.36 -8.37
C LYS A 557 37.83 28.31 -7.26
N VAL A 558 36.65 28.07 -6.69
CA VAL A 558 36.42 27.06 -5.66
C VAL A 558 35.49 25.99 -6.20
N SER A 559 35.78 24.72 -5.90
CA SER A 559 34.87 23.61 -6.18
C SER A 559 34.18 23.14 -4.89
N LYS A 560 32.86 22.94 -4.94
CA LYS A 560 32.08 22.40 -3.82
C LYS A 560 31.23 21.23 -4.28
N ALA A 561 31.39 20.09 -3.61
CA ALA A 561 30.53 18.93 -3.78
C ALA A 561 29.27 19.06 -2.90
N PRO A 562 28.09 18.60 -3.37
CA PRO A 562 26.91 18.52 -2.54
C PRO A 562 27.10 17.48 -1.41
N LYS A 563 26.62 17.78 -0.20
CA LYS A 563 26.59 16.81 0.90
C LYS A 563 25.66 15.65 0.52
N ILE A 564 26.20 14.43 0.56
CA ILE A 564 25.44 13.21 0.31
C ILE A 564 24.50 12.95 1.49
N GLN A 565 23.23 12.75 1.19
CA GLN A 565 22.19 12.45 2.17
C GLN A 565 21.96 10.94 2.26
N ARG A 566 21.65 10.46 3.46
CA ARG A 566 21.35 9.04 3.75
C ARG A 566 22.46 8.07 3.34
N LEU A 567 23.70 8.52 3.40
CA LEU A 567 24.84 7.63 3.29
C LEU A 567 25.01 6.86 4.60
N VAL A 568 25.16 5.54 4.51
CA VAL A 568 25.48 4.72 5.67
C VAL A 568 26.89 5.07 6.13
N THR A 569 27.02 5.60 7.34
CA THR A 569 28.30 5.96 7.95
C THR A 569 28.50 5.18 9.25
N PRO A 570 29.75 4.98 9.71
CA PRO A 570 30.03 4.35 11.00
C PRO A 570 29.28 5.01 12.16
N LEU A 571 29.17 6.34 12.16
CA LEU A 571 28.38 7.09 13.15
C LEU A 571 26.88 6.77 13.10
N THR A 572 26.33 6.55 11.91
CA THR A 572 24.91 6.16 11.75
C THR A 572 24.67 4.76 12.26
N LEU A 573 25.59 3.82 11.97
CA LEU A 573 25.53 2.44 12.47
C LEU A 573 25.69 2.40 14.00
N GLN A 574 26.60 3.19 14.57
CA GLN A 574 26.76 3.31 16.02
C GLN A 574 25.47 3.81 16.69
N ARG A 575 24.84 4.85 16.13
CA ARG A 575 23.54 5.35 16.63
C ARG A 575 22.43 4.30 16.51
N LYS A 576 22.40 3.50 15.44
CA LYS A 576 21.46 2.38 15.28
C LYS A 576 21.68 1.34 16.38
N ARG A 577 22.92 0.89 16.59
CA ARG A 577 23.31 -0.05 17.65
C ARG A 577 22.96 0.47 19.05
N ALA A 578 23.22 1.74 19.33
CA ALA A 578 22.87 2.37 20.61
C ALA A 578 21.36 2.32 20.87
N ARG A 579 20.52 2.64 19.88
CA ARG A 579 19.05 2.56 20.01
C ARG A 579 18.56 1.14 20.32
N ILE A 580 19.18 0.13 19.72
CA ILE A 580 18.86 -1.29 19.98
C ILE A 580 19.28 -1.65 21.42
N SER A 581 20.49 -1.24 21.84
CA SER A 581 20.96 -1.42 23.21
C SER A 581 20.02 -0.78 24.24
N ASP A 582 19.58 0.45 24.01
CA ASP A 582 18.66 1.15 24.90
C ASP A 582 17.27 0.49 24.94
N LYS A 583 16.83 -0.12 23.84
CA LYS A 583 15.60 -0.93 23.82
C LYS A 583 15.76 -2.19 24.68
N LYS A 584 16.89 -2.92 24.53
CA LYS A 584 17.20 -4.10 25.36
C LYS A 584 17.28 -3.74 26.84
N LYS A 585 17.99 -2.65 27.19
CA LYS A 585 18.11 -2.14 28.57
C LYS A 585 16.76 -1.78 29.19
N ARG A 586 15.84 -1.18 28.43
CA ARG A 586 14.49 -0.88 28.93
C ARG A 586 13.67 -2.13 29.23
N ILE A 587 13.80 -3.16 28.39
CA ILE A 587 13.10 -4.44 28.61
C ILE A 587 13.67 -5.17 29.83
N THR A 588 14.99 -5.23 29.98
CA THR A 588 15.61 -5.89 31.14
C THR A 588 15.26 -5.17 32.44
N LYS A 589 15.27 -3.83 32.44
CA LYS A 589 14.82 -3.02 33.58
C LYS A 589 13.37 -3.32 33.96
N ALA A 590 12.44 -3.30 33.00
CA ALA A 590 11.03 -3.59 33.27
C ALA A 590 10.80 -5.02 33.79
N LYS A 591 11.55 -6.00 33.28
CA LYS A 591 11.50 -7.39 33.79
C LYS A 591 12.02 -7.49 35.23
N ALA A 592 13.11 -6.79 35.56
CA ALA A 592 13.64 -6.76 36.92
C ALA A 592 12.65 -6.11 37.91
N GLU A 593 12.06 -4.97 37.54
CA GLU A 593 11.04 -4.29 38.34
C GLU A 593 9.79 -5.16 38.55
N ALA A 594 9.34 -5.88 37.52
CA ALA A 594 8.24 -6.84 37.65
C ALA A 594 8.59 -8.00 38.61
N ALA A 595 9.81 -8.54 38.52
CA ALA A 595 10.27 -9.61 39.40
C ALA A 595 10.35 -9.15 40.87
N GLU A 596 10.79 -7.92 41.12
CA GLU A 596 10.77 -7.32 42.46
C GLU A 596 9.33 -7.14 42.98
N TYR A 597 8.42 -6.69 42.13
CA TYR A 597 7.00 -6.57 42.50
C TYR A 597 6.36 -7.93 42.85
N HIS A 598 6.69 -8.99 42.12
CA HIS A 598 6.22 -10.35 42.45
C HIS A 598 6.74 -10.85 43.81
N LYS A 599 8.01 -10.56 44.15
CA LYS A 599 8.55 -10.86 45.48
C LYS A 599 7.78 -10.13 46.58
N LEU A 600 7.46 -8.85 46.37
CA LEU A 600 6.68 -8.05 47.31
C LEU A 600 5.28 -8.63 47.54
N LEU A 601 4.59 -9.06 46.47
CA LEU A 601 3.27 -9.68 46.58
C LEU A 601 3.29 -10.99 47.39
N ALA A 602 4.33 -11.81 47.21
CA ALA A 602 4.48 -13.05 47.98
C ALA A 602 4.61 -12.78 49.48
N THR A 603 5.39 -11.76 49.87
CA THR A 603 5.52 -11.33 51.27
C THR A 603 4.18 -10.86 51.84
N ARG A 604 3.43 -10.04 51.10
CA ARG A 604 2.10 -9.54 51.53
C ARG A 604 1.08 -10.67 51.71
N LEU A 605 1.09 -11.68 50.85
CA LEU A 605 0.22 -12.84 50.98
C LEU A 605 0.58 -13.69 52.21
N LYS A 606 1.88 -13.81 52.54
CA LYS A 606 2.34 -14.49 53.75
C LYS A 606 1.85 -13.78 55.01
N GLU A 607 2.05 -12.47 55.10
CA GLU A 607 1.57 -11.63 56.22
C GLU A 607 0.06 -11.76 56.42
N GLN A 608 -0.73 -11.77 55.34
CA GLN A 608 -2.18 -11.95 55.44
C GLN A 608 -2.59 -13.33 55.97
N ARG A 609 -1.87 -14.40 55.59
CA ARG A 609 -2.12 -15.76 56.10
C ARG A 609 -1.82 -15.84 57.59
N GLU A 610 -0.69 -15.27 58.02
CA GLU A 610 -0.30 -15.19 59.43
C GLU A 610 -1.36 -14.43 60.24
N HIS A 611 -1.77 -13.24 59.79
CA HIS A 611 -2.82 -12.44 60.45
C HIS A 611 -4.17 -13.18 60.56
N ARG A 612 -4.58 -13.91 59.51
CA ARG A 612 -5.81 -14.74 59.55
C ARG A 612 -5.68 -15.88 60.57
N SER A 613 -4.53 -16.54 60.61
CA SER A 613 -4.27 -17.63 61.55
C SER A 613 -4.30 -17.15 63.01
N GLU A 614 -3.70 -16.00 63.29
CA GLU A 614 -3.74 -15.36 64.61
C GLU A 614 -5.16 -14.98 65.02
N SER A 615 -5.93 -14.41 64.10
CA SER A 615 -7.33 -14.03 64.34
C SER A 615 -8.20 -15.25 64.68
N LEU A 616 -8.00 -16.36 63.95
CA LEU A 616 -8.69 -17.63 64.22
C LEU A 616 -8.27 -18.24 65.56
N ALA A 617 -6.98 -18.19 65.91
CA ALA A 617 -6.48 -18.65 67.20
C ALA A 617 -7.08 -17.85 68.36
N LYS A 618 -7.13 -16.51 68.25
CA LYS A 618 -7.81 -15.62 69.22
C LYS A 618 -9.31 -15.91 69.32
N LYS A 619 -9.98 -16.27 68.21
CA LYS A 619 -11.41 -16.63 68.24
C LYS A 619 -11.64 -17.97 68.93
N ARG A 620 -10.78 -18.97 68.67
CA ARG A 620 -10.83 -20.29 69.33
C ARG A 620 -10.61 -20.18 70.84
N SER A 621 -9.65 -19.39 71.29
CA SER A 621 -9.39 -19.20 72.73
C SER A 621 -10.55 -18.47 73.44
N ARG A 622 -11.22 -17.53 72.78
CA ARG A 622 -12.43 -16.88 73.33
C ARG A 622 -13.59 -17.85 73.47
N LEU A 623 -13.80 -18.74 72.49
CA LEU A 623 -14.87 -19.74 72.53
C LEU A 623 -14.63 -20.79 73.63
N SER A 624 -13.38 -21.23 73.86
CA SER A 624 -13.07 -22.15 74.95
C SER A 624 -13.18 -21.52 76.34
N ALA A 625 -12.96 -20.20 76.45
CA ALA A 625 -13.20 -19.46 77.69
C ALA A 625 -14.70 -19.30 77.99
N ALA A 626 -15.55 -19.17 76.96
CA ALA A 626 -17.01 -19.03 77.11
C ALA A 626 -17.73 -20.35 77.41
N SER A 627 -17.12 -21.51 77.13
CA SER A 627 -17.72 -22.83 77.36
C SER A 627 -17.45 -23.43 78.73
N LYS A 628 -16.81 -22.70 79.66
CA LYS A 628 -16.69 -23.16 81.05
C LYS A 628 -18.00 -22.89 81.79
N PRO A 629 -18.72 -23.92 82.30
CA PRO A 629 -19.93 -23.69 83.08
C PRO A 629 -19.56 -23.01 84.40
N SER A 630 -20.29 -21.93 84.74
CA SER A 630 -20.22 -21.33 86.07
C SER A 630 -20.79 -22.34 87.07
N VAL A 631 -19.91 -23.04 87.78
CA VAL A 631 -20.31 -23.79 88.97
C VAL A 631 -20.68 -22.75 90.02
N VAL A 632 -21.98 -22.55 90.21
CA VAL A 632 -22.56 -21.83 91.36
C VAL A 632 -22.76 -22.88 92.45
N ALA A 633 -21.99 -22.76 93.53
CA ALA A 633 -22.30 -23.25 94.87
C ALA A 633 -21.46 -22.46 95.87
#